data_AF-A0A943QJK1-F1
#
_entry.id   AF-A0A943QJK1-F1
#
_cell.length_a   1.000
_cell.length_b   1.000
_cell.length_c   1.000
_cell.angle_alpha   90.00
_cell.angle_beta   90.00
_cell.angle_gamma   90.00
#
_symmetry.space_group_name_H-M   'P 1'
#
loop_
_entity.id
_entity.type
_entity.pdbx_description
1 polymer ?
#
loop_
_entity_poly.entity_id
_entity_poly.type
_entity_poly.pdbx_seq_one_letter_code
_entity_poly.pdbx_strand_id
1 'polypeptide(L)'
;MAFIMVFQMNTLKIYAIEDEKEVQNTIASYDESSDKIKEELSQNGNVVTQYKNEEDGKLKTIIWTKGINPPKMGGTDSEFRKETTNVNGEVAYIEYKAPYSAGKGWYDVNKTENRVQDLNLCFAAAASNALHWWLAQNSNYIDKYLAENPDYSKAKELSNLRDSFKSQQDSEVYKLFLKQFAYKKEGYWSDILEDQFINGYYPKTNGGTNDSDADREKLLTSGPDPRGGFFYDIFGTTLLTQRRNYSWSYDTLAKDLKQLFLEGNIVLMDYSMGRISHVVTLWGAEFDLNGQISAVYLSDSDDDKGQGMVRYMVRNSGGKPVISTHVSRGGSVIENLQVLSLGKEIWEDKLNISKKAVDLVWGDTDFTYNGKAQKPTVTATNIAEGDDVTVSVKGEETDAGTYTATAVLSGSAANKYELPKEHTKTFVIKKAQPKLNLSYHTQSDKNSNTVILKANVSGLNDEKPDGTITFKDGDRVIASDINVSDGEASYYWTNPSVGNHSVTAEFYPSTEGIGKNYMDSISDVLSVNISKIDQSKLYIKPVTGKKFGDGSFTLEVTGGSGNGEVIYSCDKNDVISISGNKATIVGAGTATITATKLGDEVYNSATATYEINILKAPAPSINYPTASNLIYGQKLSDSVLTGGSTQYGSFKWDNENIVPTVENKGYSVVFTPNAYTLKNYETIQSRTSNVKVKVTKANTKVNLTSRISDDIGSSKIVLTASIDKVGNGDNVTGTVRFVNCTDGIDSDIEGATSVSIKNGVATYTWTGMPEQLYKVKAVYSGDKNYNSAFSEEISVDISKKTQENFAIDPIGSKIYGDKPFTLYTKGGNGSGEVIFESSDSSIISISGNIATIHKAGNVIITAKKHGDENYKEAISSIPVEVDKKVLTITAEDKLNIIKGCEIPELTYKVEGLVNGDRLILEPTMTTSVKDTNEIGEYEIIISGSNLTNSENYNIVYVSGKMTIINKKYEAMTENTIVSSNDSNSTDNETIQKDSKEEQIDENKNENGNNKILLKMLLAFSFVSISIFLAVFYLRNRNKLKN
;
A
#
# COMPACT_ATOMS: atom_id res chain seq x y z
N MET A 1 -42.21 -24.48 -45.31
CA MET A 1 -42.88 -23.33 -44.67
C MET A 1 -42.78 -23.31 -43.14
N ALA A 2 -42.37 -24.38 -42.44
CA ALA A 2 -42.25 -24.38 -40.97
C ALA A 2 -41.13 -23.46 -40.39
N PHE A 3 -40.12 -23.09 -41.20
CA PHE A 3 -38.98 -22.30 -40.73
C PHE A 3 -39.24 -20.78 -40.57
N ILE A 4 -40.43 -20.30 -40.98
CA ILE A 4 -40.82 -18.88 -40.87
C ILE A 4 -41.68 -18.63 -39.61
N MET A 5 -42.42 -19.63 -39.12
CA MET A 5 -43.28 -19.49 -37.92
C MET A 5 -42.50 -19.27 -36.61
N VAL A 6 -41.30 -19.84 -36.47
CA VAL A 6 -40.55 -19.80 -35.20
C VAL A 6 -39.95 -18.42 -34.91
N PHE A 7 -39.68 -17.61 -35.95
CA PHE A 7 -39.06 -16.29 -35.76
C PHE A 7 -40.05 -15.18 -35.35
N GLN A 8 -41.36 -15.35 -35.61
CA GLN A 8 -42.38 -14.37 -35.18
C GLN A 8 -42.92 -14.60 -33.76
N MET A 9 -42.79 -15.79 -33.18
CA MET A 9 -43.34 -16.08 -31.84
C MET A 9 -42.57 -15.43 -30.68
N ASN A 10 -41.31 -14.99 -30.88
CA ASN A 10 -40.49 -14.40 -29.82
C ASN A 10 -40.55 -12.86 -29.76
N THR A 11 -41.01 -12.16 -30.81
CA THR A 11 -41.25 -10.71 -30.77
C THR A 11 -42.63 -10.37 -30.19
N LEU A 12 -43.64 -11.22 -30.40
CA LEU A 12 -45.00 -11.03 -29.87
C LEU A 12 -45.11 -11.21 -28.34
N LYS A 13 -44.19 -11.95 -27.71
CA LYS A 13 -44.19 -12.18 -26.25
C LYS A 13 -43.69 -11.01 -25.41
N ILE A 14 -43.08 -9.99 -26.02
CA ILE A 14 -42.59 -8.80 -25.30
C ILE A 14 -43.69 -7.74 -25.26
N TYR A 15 -44.37 -7.49 -26.38
CA TYR A 15 -45.52 -6.57 -26.44
C TYR A 15 -46.73 -7.06 -25.61
N ALA A 16 -47.03 -8.38 -25.61
CA ALA A 16 -48.20 -8.91 -24.93
C ALA A 16 -48.18 -8.76 -23.38
N ILE A 17 -47.01 -8.52 -22.77
CA ILE A 17 -46.88 -8.35 -21.31
C ILE A 17 -46.98 -6.86 -20.90
N GLU A 18 -46.67 -5.93 -21.81
CA GLU A 18 -46.91 -4.50 -21.62
C GLU A 18 -48.38 -4.17 -21.83
N ASP A 19 -49.02 -4.69 -22.90
CA ASP A 19 -50.46 -4.53 -23.15
C ASP A 19 -51.32 -5.09 -21.99
N GLU A 20 -51.02 -6.27 -21.42
CA GLU A 20 -51.81 -6.79 -20.29
C GLU A 20 -51.72 -5.91 -19.04
N LYS A 21 -50.58 -5.28 -18.78
CA LYS A 21 -50.43 -4.33 -17.65
C LYS A 21 -51.09 -2.99 -17.93
N GLU A 22 -51.00 -2.47 -19.15
CA GLU A 22 -51.63 -1.21 -19.52
C GLU A 22 -53.15 -1.35 -19.58
N VAL A 23 -53.68 -2.48 -20.06
CA VAL A 23 -55.12 -2.81 -20.00
C VAL A 23 -55.60 -3.04 -18.56
N GLN A 24 -54.85 -3.77 -17.72
CA GLN A 24 -55.22 -3.95 -16.31
C GLN A 24 -55.20 -2.63 -15.53
N ASN A 25 -54.18 -1.78 -15.72
CA ASN A 25 -54.14 -0.44 -15.10
C ASN A 25 -55.22 0.50 -15.66
N THR A 26 -55.54 0.42 -16.95
CA THR A 26 -56.63 1.20 -17.53
C THR A 26 -57.98 0.74 -16.97
N ILE A 27 -58.23 -0.56 -16.85
CA ILE A 27 -59.46 -1.09 -16.21
C ILE A 27 -59.51 -0.68 -14.74
N ALA A 28 -58.42 -0.85 -13.98
CA ALA A 28 -58.36 -0.47 -12.57
C ALA A 28 -58.59 1.03 -12.36
N SER A 29 -57.98 1.91 -13.16
CA SER A 29 -58.22 3.36 -13.07
C SER A 29 -59.63 3.77 -13.50
N TYR A 30 -60.25 3.03 -14.41
CA TYR A 30 -61.64 3.24 -14.85
C TYR A 30 -62.63 2.82 -13.76
N ASP A 31 -62.39 1.66 -13.13
CA ASP A 31 -63.17 1.16 -12.01
C ASP A 31 -63.01 2.08 -10.78
N GLU A 32 -61.78 2.44 -10.37
CA GLU A 32 -61.51 3.42 -9.29
C GLU A 32 -62.18 4.77 -9.52
N SER A 33 -62.09 5.33 -10.74
CA SER A 33 -62.76 6.60 -11.06
C SER A 33 -64.29 6.48 -11.00
N SER A 34 -64.81 5.31 -11.34
CA SER A 34 -66.25 5.03 -11.33
C SER A 34 -66.81 4.81 -9.93
N ASP A 35 -66.08 4.11 -9.06
CA ASP A 35 -66.46 3.93 -7.66
C ASP A 35 -66.32 5.24 -6.89
N LYS A 36 -65.30 6.06 -7.20
CA LYS A 36 -65.09 7.37 -6.57
C LYS A 36 -66.27 8.33 -6.77
N ILE A 37 -66.79 8.46 -7.99
CA ILE A 37 -67.98 9.33 -8.23
C ILE A 37 -69.25 8.72 -7.64
N LYS A 38 -69.37 7.38 -7.58
CA LYS A 38 -70.47 6.70 -6.90
C LYS A 38 -70.46 7.01 -5.41
N GLU A 39 -69.30 6.89 -4.77
CA GLU A 39 -69.11 7.12 -3.35
C GLU A 39 -69.26 8.59 -2.99
N GLU A 40 -68.78 9.51 -3.84
CA GLU A 40 -69.07 10.95 -3.73
C GLU A 40 -70.58 11.21 -3.69
N LEU A 41 -71.34 10.66 -4.63
CA LEU A 41 -72.77 10.94 -4.77
C LEU A 41 -73.67 10.17 -3.80
N SER A 42 -73.22 9.02 -3.28
CA SER A 42 -74.00 8.16 -2.35
C SER A 42 -73.97 8.66 -0.90
N GLN A 43 -73.29 9.78 -0.63
CA GLN A 43 -73.26 10.41 0.69
C GLN A 43 -74.67 10.81 1.15
N ASN A 44 -74.84 11.02 2.46
CA ASN A 44 -76.10 11.44 3.10
C ASN A 44 -77.31 10.50 2.88
N GLY A 45 -77.08 9.27 2.41
CA GLY A 45 -78.13 8.31 2.07
C GLY A 45 -78.87 8.65 0.78
N ASN A 46 -78.25 9.43 -0.11
CA ASN A 46 -78.82 9.76 -1.41
C ASN A 46 -78.89 8.51 -2.29
N VAL A 47 -79.97 8.40 -3.06
CA VAL A 47 -80.16 7.27 -3.97
C VAL A 47 -79.37 7.54 -5.23
N VAL A 48 -78.40 6.66 -5.50
CA VAL A 48 -77.52 6.74 -6.67
C VAL A 48 -77.69 5.51 -7.53
N THR A 49 -77.87 5.70 -8.84
CA THR A 49 -77.91 4.61 -9.81
C THR A 49 -76.73 4.73 -10.76
N GLN A 50 -75.90 3.70 -10.78
CA GLN A 50 -74.93 3.52 -11.86
C GLN A 50 -75.46 2.55 -12.89
N TYR A 51 -75.31 2.91 -14.16
CA TYR A 51 -75.64 2.04 -15.28
C TYR A 51 -74.66 2.25 -16.42
N LYS A 52 -74.49 1.23 -17.25
CA LYS A 52 -73.73 1.33 -18.50
C LYS A 52 -74.68 1.87 -19.56
N ASN A 53 -74.38 3.05 -20.09
CA ASN A 53 -75.16 3.63 -21.18
C ASN A 53 -74.95 2.81 -22.46
N GLU A 54 -76.05 2.43 -23.11
CA GLU A 54 -76.03 1.55 -24.28
C GLU A 54 -75.52 2.25 -25.55
N GLU A 55 -75.49 3.59 -25.56
CA GLU A 55 -75.08 4.38 -26.73
C GLU A 55 -73.57 4.61 -26.85
N ASP A 56 -72.92 5.01 -25.74
CA ASP A 56 -71.47 5.26 -25.70
C ASP A 56 -70.69 4.14 -25.00
N GLY A 57 -71.37 3.15 -24.43
CA GLY A 57 -70.78 2.06 -23.68
C GLY A 57 -70.11 2.50 -22.37
N LYS A 58 -70.26 3.75 -21.95
CA LYS A 58 -69.62 4.31 -20.76
C LYS A 58 -70.51 4.13 -19.54
N LEU A 59 -69.89 4.03 -18.36
CA LEU A 59 -70.63 4.10 -17.11
C LEU A 59 -71.13 5.53 -16.88
N LYS A 60 -72.37 5.66 -16.43
CA LYS A 60 -72.98 6.92 -16.00
C LYS A 60 -73.44 6.76 -14.55
N THR A 61 -73.33 7.83 -13.77
CA THR A 61 -73.75 7.86 -12.38
C THR A 61 -74.84 8.90 -12.20
N ILE A 62 -76.03 8.47 -11.81
CA ILE A 62 -77.20 9.32 -11.59
C ILE A 62 -77.36 9.53 -10.09
N ILE A 63 -77.45 10.79 -9.65
CA ILE A 63 -78.00 11.13 -8.34
C ILE A 63 -79.48 11.50 -8.49
N TRP A 64 -80.32 10.92 -7.66
CA TRP A 64 -81.77 11.16 -7.67
C TRP A 64 -82.18 12.13 -6.56
N THR A 65 -83.31 12.80 -6.75
CA THR A 65 -83.95 13.58 -5.67
C THR A 65 -84.19 12.67 -4.48
N LYS A 66 -83.92 13.19 -3.29
CA LYS A 66 -84.07 12.44 -2.04
C LYS A 66 -85.46 11.82 -1.90
N GLY A 67 -85.49 10.54 -1.52
CA GLY A 67 -86.73 9.78 -1.32
C GLY A 67 -87.36 9.18 -2.58
N ILE A 68 -86.73 9.31 -3.75
CA ILE A 68 -87.12 8.59 -4.96
C ILE A 68 -86.74 7.10 -4.85
N ASN A 69 -87.66 6.23 -5.25
CA ASN A 69 -87.35 4.87 -5.68
C ASN A 69 -87.21 4.89 -7.22
N PRO A 70 -85.98 4.94 -7.75
CA PRO A 70 -85.75 5.32 -9.13
C PRO A 70 -86.25 4.26 -10.11
N PRO A 71 -86.66 4.65 -11.33
CA PRO A 71 -86.91 3.69 -12.39
C PRO A 71 -85.65 2.86 -12.65
N LYS A 72 -85.81 1.55 -12.93
CA LYS A 72 -84.67 0.68 -13.25
C LYS A 72 -83.94 1.17 -14.50
N MET A 73 -82.62 1.35 -14.39
CA MET A 73 -81.77 1.88 -15.45
C MET A 73 -80.90 0.81 -16.10
N GLY A 74 -80.92 0.75 -17.44
CA GLY A 74 -80.00 -0.03 -18.26
C GLY A 74 -80.30 -1.54 -18.31
N GLY A 75 -79.87 -2.18 -19.40
CA GLY A 75 -80.13 -3.59 -19.64
C GLY A 75 -81.54 -3.88 -20.15
N THR A 76 -81.80 -5.15 -20.48
CA THR A 76 -83.02 -5.58 -21.18
C THR A 76 -84.32 -5.39 -20.40
N ASP A 77 -84.24 -5.12 -19.09
CA ASP A 77 -85.37 -4.87 -18.19
C ASP A 77 -85.36 -3.46 -17.57
N SER A 78 -84.69 -2.51 -18.23
CA SER A 78 -84.81 -1.06 -17.97
C SER A 78 -86.28 -0.60 -18.02
N GLU A 79 -86.72 0.15 -17.01
CA GLU A 79 -88.05 0.80 -16.99
C GLU A 79 -88.09 2.01 -17.94
N PHE A 80 -86.94 2.64 -18.21
CA PHE A 80 -86.80 3.63 -19.28
C PHE A 80 -86.76 2.94 -20.65
N ARG A 81 -87.69 3.31 -21.53
CA ARG A 81 -87.78 2.81 -22.91
C ARG A 81 -87.24 3.86 -23.88
N LYS A 82 -86.42 3.42 -24.83
CA LYS A 82 -85.88 4.24 -25.91
C LYS A 82 -86.89 4.39 -27.05
N GLU A 83 -87.17 5.64 -27.42
CA GLU A 83 -87.94 5.99 -28.61
C GLU A 83 -87.04 6.80 -29.56
N THR A 84 -87.10 6.49 -30.87
CA THR A 84 -86.26 7.14 -31.88
C THR A 84 -87.12 7.70 -33.01
N THR A 85 -87.05 9.01 -33.23
CA THR A 85 -87.74 9.67 -34.35
C THR A 85 -86.77 9.90 -35.51
N ASN A 86 -87.06 9.26 -36.65
CA ASN A 86 -86.27 9.42 -37.85
C ASN A 86 -86.74 10.64 -38.67
N VAL A 87 -85.80 11.45 -39.13
CA VAL A 87 -86.04 12.55 -40.08
C VAL A 87 -85.15 12.33 -41.29
N ASN A 88 -85.73 12.31 -42.49
CA ASN A 88 -85.01 12.07 -43.76
C ASN A 88 -84.19 10.77 -43.83
N GLY A 89 -84.56 9.75 -43.03
CA GLY A 89 -83.89 8.44 -43.01
C GLY A 89 -82.81 8.28 -41.93
N GLU A 90 -82.47 9.34 -41.20
CA GLU A 90 -81.52 9.29 -40.07
C GLU A 90 -82.25 9.48 -38.74
N VAL A 91 -81.73 8.88 -37.65
CA VAL A 91 -82.23 9.10 -36.29
C VAL A 91 -81.94 10.55 -35.90
N ALA A 92 -82.98 11.37 -35.76
CA ALA A 92 -82.83 12.79 -35.43
C ALA A 92 -83.03 13.05 -33.94
N TYR A 93 -84.03 12.41 -33.33
CA TYR A 93 -84.34 12.53 -31.90
C TYR A 93 -84.25 11.17 -31.22
N ILE A 94 -83.73 11.18 -30.00
CA ILE A 94 -83.72 10.05 -29.09
C ILE A 94 -84.32 10.51 -27.78
N GLU A 95 -85.38 9.85 -27.36
CA GLU A 95 -86.08 10.10 -26.10
C GLU A 95 -86.03 8.82 -25.26
N TYR A 96 -85.83 8.96 -23.95
CA TYR A 96 -86.00 7.85 -23.01
C TYR A 96 -87.08 8.24 -22.03
N LYS A 97 -88.12 7.41 -21.93
CA LYS A 97 -89.32 7.67 -21.11
C LYS A 97 -89.59 6.51 -20.16
N ALA A 98 -89.92 6.82 -18.91
CA ALA A 98 -90.39 5.88 -17.90
C ALA A 98 -91.84 6.26 -17.51
N PRO A 99 -92.85 5.40 -17.76
CA PRO A 99 -94.25 5.72 -17.46
C PRO A 99 -94.48 6.05 -15.98
N TYR A 100 -95.42 6.96 -15.70
CA TYR A 100 -95.75 7.31 -14.31
C TYR A 100 -96.22 6.11 -13.48
N SER A 101 -95.69 5.98 -12.26
CA SER A 101 -96.06 4.94 -11.30
C SER A 101 -96.11 5.53 -9.89
N ALA A 102 -97.28 5.42 -9.24
CA ALA A 102 -97.51 5.98 -7.91
C ALA A 102 -96.64 5.27 -6.84
N GLY A 103 -96.27 6.02 -5.80
CA GLY A 103 -95.47 5.50 -4.68
C GLY A 103 -93.96 5.38 -4.96
N LYS A 104 -93.48 5.89 -6.11
CA LYS A 104 -92.03 5.94 -6.46
C LYS A 104 -91.30 7.19 -5.94
N GLY A 105 -91.96 8.09 -5.22
CA GLY A 105 -91.36 9.30 -4.62
C GLY A 105 -91.19 10.50 -5.57
N TRP A 106 -91.46 10.31 -6.87
CA TRP A 106 -91.55 11.37 -7.87
C TRP A 106 -93.02 11.59 -8.31
N TYR A 107 -93.29 12.77 -8.85
CA TYR A 107 -94.63 13.29 -9.16
C TYR A 107 -94.66 13.93 -10.54
N ASP A 108 -95.84 13.95 -11.15
CA ASP A 108 -95.96 14.31 -12.56
C ASP A 108 -97.32 15.00 -12.81
N VAL A 109 -97.48 16.20 -12.26
CA VAL A 109 -98.66 17.04 -12.42
C VAL A 109 -98.71 17.61 -13.84
N ASN A 110 -99.76 17.26 -14.57
CA ASN A 110 -100.02 17.72 -15.93
C ASN A 110 -101.16 18.74 -15.95
N LYS A 111 -101.05 19.69 -16.87
CA LYS A 111 -102.15 20.63 -17.17
C LYS A 111 -103.39 19.85 -17.63
N THR A 112 -104.57 20.43 -17.44
CA THR A 112 -105.85 19.79 -17.78
C THR A 112 -105.93 19.40 -19.25
N GLU A 113 -106.63 18.30 -19.57
CA GLU A 113 -106.61 17.69 -20.92
C GLU A 113 -107.04 18.64 -22.05
N ASN A 114 -107.87 19.65 -21.76
CA ASN A 114 -108.26 20.66 -22.75
C ASN A 114 -107.29 21.85 -22.86
N ARG A 115 -106.35 21.99 -21.91
CA ARG A 115 -105.36 23.07 -21.75
C ARG A 115 -105.92 24.51 -21.77
N VAL A 116 -107.24 24.73 -21.77
CA VAL A 116 -107.85 26.06 -22.01
C VAL A 116 -107.63 27.01 -20.83
N GLN A 117 -107.77 26.49 -19.61
CA GLN A 117 -107.66 27.26 -18.38
C GLN A 117 -106.22 27.35 -17.84
N ASP A 118 -105.33 26.48 -18.30
CA ASP A 118 -104.00 26.31 -17.70
C ASP A 118 -102.85 26.21 -18.72
N LEU A 119 -103.08 26.67 -19.96
CA LEU A 119 -102.11 26.69 -21.07
C LEU A 119 -100.70 27.13 -20.66
N ASN A 120 -100.57 28.17 -19.84
CA ASN A 120 -99.29 28.76 -19.43
C ASN A 120 -98.85 28.41 -17.99
N LEU A 121 -99.52 27.45 -17.33
CA LEU A 121 -99.36 27.17 -15.90
C LEU A 121 -98.32 26.06 -15.60
N CYS A 122 -97.27 25.95 -16.41
CA CYS A 122 -96.16 25.03 -16.14
C CYS A 122 -95.48 25.32 -14.79
N PHE A 123 -95.36 26.59 -14.40
CA PHE A 123 -94.87 27.01 -13.08
C PHE A 123 -95.73 26.46 -11.92
N ALA A 124 -97.05 26.50 -12.05
CA ALA A 124 -97.96 26.00 -11.02
C ALA A 124 -97.92 24.46 -10.93
N ALA A 125 -97.72 23.79 -12.06
CA ALA A 125 -97.59 22.33 -12.12
C ALA A 125 -96.25 21.87 -11.52
N ALA A 126 -95.15 22.51 -11.90
CA ALA A 126 -93.82 22.22 -11.37
C ALA A 126 -93.71 22.53 -9.87
N ALA A 127 -94.29 23.64 -9.39
CA ALA A 127 -94.44 23.94 -7.96
C ALA A 127 -95.26 22.87 -7.23
N SER A 128 -96.33 22.37 -7.87
CA SER A 128 -97.16 21.31 -7.27
C SER A 128 -96.39 19.99 -7.12
N ASN A 129 -95.57 19.61 -8.10
CA ASN A 129 -94.68 18.45 -8.00
C ASN A 129 -93.69 18.60 -6.83
N ALA A 130 -93.07 19.77 -6.71
CA ALA A 130 -92.13 20.07 -5.63
C ALA A 130 -92.80 20.04 -4.25
N LEU A 131 -94.00 20.58 -4.13
CA LEU A 131 -94.77 20.57 -2.88
C LEU A 131 -95.28 19.16 -2.52
N HIS A 132 -95.72 18.35 -3.48
CA HIS A 132 -96.08 16.95 -3.22
C HIS A 132 -94.89 16.15 -2.68
N TRP A 133 -93.73 16.30 -3.32
CA TRP A 133 -92.48 15.72 -2.83
C TRP A 133 -92.14 16.23 -1.42
N TRP A 134 -92.18 17.55 -1.19
CA TRP A 134 -91.83 18.16 0.08
C TRP A 134 -92.75 17.71 1.22
N LEU A 135 -94.06 17.61 0.96
CA LEU A 135 -95.06 17.09 1.90
C LEU A 135 -94.83 15.61 2.22
N ALA A 136 -94.42 14.80 1.25
CA ALA A 136 -94.10 13.40 1.44
C ALA A 136 -92.78 13.20 2.21
N GLN A 137 -91.72 13.96 1.91
CA GLN A 137 -90.44 13.87 2.61
C GLN A 137 -90.52 14.39 4.05
N ASN A 138 -91.30 15.44 4.30
CA ASN A 138 -91.54 15.97 5.64
C ASN A 138 -92.72 15.31 6.37
N SER A 139 -93.28 14.22 5.81
CA SER A 139 -94.43 13.49 6.33
C SER A 139 -94.39 13.30 7.86
N ASN A 140 -93.32 12.75 8.42
CA ASN A 140 -93.19 12.50 9.86
C ASN A 140 -93.15 13.78 10.71
N TYR A 141 -92.52 14.86 10.21
CA TYR A 141 -92.50 16.15 10.91
C TYR A 141 -93.88 16.81 10.87
N ILE A 142 -94.60 16.68 9.75
CA ILE A 142 -95.98 17.18 9.59
C ILE A 142 -96.94 16.41 10.51
N ASP A 143 -96.83 15.08 10.61
CA ASP A 143 -97.64 14.28 11.55
C ASP A 143 -97.37 14.71 13.00
N LYS A 144 -96.10 14.91 13.37
CA LYS A 144 -95.73 15.39 14.70
C LYS A 144 -96.27 16.80 14.97
N TYR A 145 -96.12 17.73 14.02
CA TYR A 145 -96.63 19.10 14.11
C TYR A 145 -98.14 19.12 14.34
N LEU A 146 -98.90 18.32 13.57
CA LEU A 146 -100.36 18.20 13.72
C LEU A 146 -100.76 17.52 15.04
N ALA A 147 -99.96 16.58 15.55
CA ALA A 147 -100.19 15.94 16.85
C ALA A 147 -99.90 16.90 18.03
N GLU A 148 -98.87 17.74 17.93
CA GLU A 148 -98.53 18.75 18.95
C GLU A 148 -99.43 20.00 18.88
N ASN A 149 -100.06 20.27 17.72
CA ASN A 149 -100.95 21.40 17.49
C ASN A 149 -102.36 20.94 17.02
N PRO A 150 -103.13 20.23 17.88
CA PRO A 150 -104.40 19.63 17.49
C PRO A 150 -105.48 20.67 17.08
N ASP A 151 -105.38 21.90 17.58
CA ASP A 151 -106.28 23.01 17.25
C ASP A 151 -105.82 23.82 16.02
N TYR A 152 -104.80 23.37 15.28
CA TYR A 152 -104.27 24.08 14.12
C TYR A 152 -105.34 24.30 13.04
N SER A 153 -105.68 25.56 12.80
CA SER A 153 -106.89 25.94 12.02
C SER A 153 -106.93 25.42 10.59
N LYS A 154 -105.76 25.14 9.98
CA LYS A 154 -105.65 24.58 8.63
C LYS A 154 -105.39 23.06 8.59
N ALA A 155 -105.37 22.37 9.73
CA ALA A 155 -105.04 20.93 9.82
C ALA A 155 -105.85 20.08 8.83
N LYS A 156 -107.17 20.32 8.72
CA LYS A 156 -108.06 19.60 7.81
C LYS A 156 -107.76 19.90 6.33
N GLU A 157 -107.43 21.15 5.99
CA GLU A 157 -107.05 21.52 4.63
C GLU A 157 -105.70 20.88 4.26
N LEU A 158 -104.72 20.95 5.16
CA LEU A 158 -103.42 20.33 4.98
C LEU A 158 -103.51 18.79 4.84
N SER A 159 -104.34 18.12 5.65
CA SER A 159 -104.58 16.67 5.51
C SER A 159 -105.17 16.27 4.15
N ASN A 160 -106.00 17.13 3.56
CA ASN A 160 -106.55 16.92 2.23
C ASN A 160 -105.54 17.19 1.10
N LEU A 161 -104.43 17.89 1.37
CA LEU A 161 -103.38 18.24 0.41
C LEU A 161 -102.22 17.25 0.41
N ARG A 162 -101.82 16.76 1.60
CA ARG A 162 -100.64 15.91 1.82
C ARG A 162 -100.57 14.67 0.92
N ASP A 163 -101.65 13.89 0.86
CA ASP A 163 -101.73 12.67 0.06
C ASP A 163 -102.59 12.87 -1.21
N SER A 164 -102.64 14.10 -1.74
CA SER A 164 -103.67 14.51 -2.71
C SER A 164 -103.35 14.23 -4.17
N PHE A 165 -102.13 13.85 -4.51
CA PHE A 165 -101.80 13.39 -5.86
C PHE A 165 -102.38 11.99 -6.10
N LYS A 166 -103.38 11.87 -6.97
CA LYS A 166 -104.03 10.60 -7.33
C LYS A 166 -103.70 10.15 -8.76
N SER A 167 -103.46 11.09 -9.65
CA SER A 167 -103.02 10.84 -11.03
C SER A 167 -102.39 12.11 -11.61
N GLN A 168 -101.77 12.01 -12.79
CA GLN A 168 -101.14 13.15 -13.47
C GLN A 168 -102.08 14.37 -13.60
N GLN A 169 -103.39 14.15 -13.83
CA GLN A 169 -104.39 15.23 -13.94
C GLN A 169 -105.20 15.46 -12.65
N ASP A 170 -104.89 14.78 -11.54
CA ASP A 170 -105.65 14.87 -10.28
C ASP A 170 -104.73 15.13 -9.07
N SER A 171 -104.63 16.41 -8.72
CA SER A 171 -103.75 16.99 -7.71
C SER A 171 -104.46 18.17 -7.03
N GLU A 172 -104.77 18.07 -5.73
CA GLU A 172 -105.45 19.18 -5.02
C GLU A 172 -104.52 20.40 -4.84
N VAL A 173 -103.20 20.17 -4.66
CA VAL A 173 -102.19 21.24 -4.66
C VAL A 173 -102.23 22.02 -5.97
N TYR A 174 -102.34 21.34 -7.12
CA TYR A 174 -102.47 22.02 -8.42
C TYR A 174 -103.80 22.76 -8.55
N LYS A 175 -104.90 22.18 -8.05
CA LYS A 175 -106.21 22.85 -8.02
C LYS A 175 -106.22 24.11 -7.15
N LEU A 176 -105.39 24.22 -6.11
CA LEU A 176 -105.20 25.48 -5.36
C LEU A 176 -104.61 26.58 -6.24
N PHE A 177 -103.55 26.29 -7.00
CA PHE A 177 -102.94 27.29 -7.89
C PHE A 177 -103.81 27.57 -9.12
N LEU A 178 -104.50 26.56 -9.66
CA LEU A 178 -105.46 26.73 -10.75
C LEU A 178 -106.56 27.73 -10.39
N LYS A 179 -107.12 27.67 -9.17
CA LYS A 179 -108.10 28.66 -8.66
C LYS A 179 -107.55 30.09 -8.61
N GLN A 180 -106.23 30.27 -8.50
CA GLN A 180 -105.57 31.57 -8.42
C GLN A 180 -105.11 32.11 -9.79
N PHE A 181 -104.70 31.22 -10.70
CA PHE A 181 -103.99 31.58 -11.93
C PHE A 181 -104.65 31.11 -13.23
N ALA A 182 -105.86 30.53 -13.19
CA ALA A 182 -106.58 30.12 -14.39
C ALA A 182 -106.72 31.25 -15.42
N TYR A 183 -106.57 30.89 -16.70
CA TYR A 183 -106.58 31.75 -17.89
C TYR A 183 -105.46 32.83 -17.94
N LYS A 184 -104.44 32.74 -17.07
CA LYS A 184 -103.31 33.67 -17.10
C LYS A 184 -102.54 33.55 -18.43
N LYS A 185 -102.25 34.71 -19.05
CA LYS A 185 -101.58 34.80 -20.36
C LYS A 185 -100.07 34.97 -20.26
N GLU A 186 -99.58 35.45 -19.12
CA GLU A 186 -98.15 35.62 -18.84
C GLU A 186 -97.63 34.43 -18.04
N GLY A 187 -96.35 34.09 -18.22
CA GLY A 187 -95.65 33.17 -17.32
C GLY A 187 -95.53 33.73 -15.90
N TYR A 188 -95.12 32.87 -14.98
CA TYR A 188 -94.88 33.18 -13.57
C TYR A 188 -93.84 32.19 -13.01
N TRP A 189 -93.51 32.28 -11.72
CA TRP A 189 -92.44 31.48 -11.10
C TRP A 189 -93.01 30.51 -10.06
N SER A 190 -92.31 29.40 -9.84
CA SER A 190 -92.73 28.27 -9.00
C SER A 190 -92.37 28.48 -7.53
N ASP A 191 -91.16 28.95 -7.27
CA ASP A 191 -90.62 29.26 -5.93
C ASP A 191 -91.55 30.19 -5.12
N ILE A 192 -92.10 31.23 -5.73
CA ILE A 192 -93.01 32.16 -5.05
C ILE A 192 -94.42 31.59 -4.79
N LEU A 193 -94.77 30.47 -5.42
CA LEU A 193 -95.95 29.67 -5.09
C LEU A 193 -95.64 28.69 -3.94
N GLU A 194 -94.41 28.16 -3.90
CA GLU A 194 -93.89 27.34 -2.80
C GLU A 194 -93.77 28.18 -1.51
N ASP A 195 -93.23 29.40 -1.60
CA ASP A 195 -93.20 30.40 -0.52
C ASP A 195 -94.61 30.78 -0.04
N GLN A 196 -95.56 30.94 -0.96
CA GLN A 196 -96.96 31.17 -0.59
C GLN A 196 -97.50 29.96 0.16
N PHE A 197 -97.26 28.74 -0.33
CA PHE A 197 -97.80 27.53 0.28
C PHE A 197 -97.22 27.27 1.68
N ILE A 198 -95.90 27.32 1.84
CA ILE A 198 -95.20 26.95 3.07
C ILE A 198 -95.25 28.10 4.09
N ASN A 199 -94.63 29.23 3.74
CA ASN A 199 -94.47 30.38 4.62
C ASN A 199 -95.68 31.32 4.64
N GLY A 200 -96.43 31.43 3.53
CA GLY A 200 -97.53 32.38 3.39
C GLY A 200 -97.11 33.73 2.83
N TYR A 201 -95.98 33.83 2.13
CA TYR A 201 -95.64 35.05 1.39
C TYR A 201 -96.69 35.35 0.32
N TYR A 202 -97.07 36.62 0.19
CA TYR A 202 -97.99 37.08 -0.85
C TYR A 202 -97.28 37.09 -2.22
N PRO A 203 -97.74 36.33 -3.23
CA PRO A 203 -97.07 36.27 -4.54
C PRO A 203 -96.96 37.65 -5.20
N LYS A 204 -95.74 38.02 -5.62
CA LYS A 204 -95.45 39.33 -6.21
C LYS A 204 -95.91 39.40 -7.66
N THR A 205 -96.66 40.43 -8.04
CA THR A 205 -97.18 40.60 -9.41
C THR A 205 -96.08 40.70 -10.49
N ASN A 206 -94.84 41.08 -10.11
CA ASN A 206 -93.68 41.15 -11.00
C ASN A 206 -92.84 39.87 -11.06
N GLY A 207 -93.15 38.83 -10.26
CA GLY A 207 -92.41 37.57 -10.24
C GLY A 207 -91.03 37.60 -9.59
N GLY A 208 -90.68 38.65 -8.83
CA GLY A 208 -89.43 38.68 -8.05
C GLY A 208 -89.46 37.72 -6.85
N THR A 209 -88.27 37.34 -6.36
CA THR A 209 -88.06 36.53 -5.15
C THR A 209 -88.55 37.24 -3.87
N ASN A 210 -88.89 36.49 -2.82
CA ASN A 210 -89.43 37.02 -1.54
C ASN A 210 -88.35 37.31 -0.48
N ASP A 211 -87.13 37.64 -0.90
CA ASP A 211 -85.92 37.65 -0.07
C ASP A 211 -85.53 39.03 0.49
N SER A 212 -86.30 40.09 0.23
CA SER A 212 -86.00 41.42 0.76
C SER A 212 -86.55 41.64 2.18
N ASP A 213 -85.90 42.51 2.95
CA ASP A 213 -86.34 42.79 4.33
C ASP A 213 -87.75 43.38 4.38
N ALA A 214 -88.15 44.14 3.36
CA ALA A 214 -89.52 44.65 3.22
C ALA A 214 -90.57 43.53 3.03
N ASP A 215 -90.20 42.40 2.40
CA ASP A 215 -91.10 41.25 2.28
C ASP A 215 -91.24 40.53 3.62
N ARG A 216 -90.12 40.34 4.33
CA ARG A 216 -90.09 39.75 5.69
C ARG A 216 -90.93 40.58 6.66
N GLU A 217 -90.72 41.89 6.69
CA GLU A 217 -91.50 42.81 7.52
C GLU A 217 -92.98 42.79 7.16
N LYS A 218 -93.33 42.77 5.86
CA LYS A 218 -94.72 42.67 5.41
C LYS A 218 -95.38 41.36 5.88
N LEU A 219 -94.70 40.22 5.81
CA LEU A 219 -95.24 38.94 6.29
C LEU A 219 -95.46 38.96 7.81
N LEU A 220 -94.51 39.49 8.59
CA LEU A 220 -94.63 39.61 10.04
C LEU A 220 -95.76 40.57 10.47
N THR A 221 -95.96 41.67 9.74
CA THR A 221 -96.96 42.70 10.09
C THR A 221 -98.37 42.41 9.57
N SER A 222 -98.48 41.74 8.42
CA SER A 222 -99.78 41.44 7.78
C SER A 222 -100.30 40.04 8.11
N GLY A 223 -99.44 39.14 8.58
CA GLY A 223 -99.71 37.71 8.68
C GLY A 223 -99.57 36.99 7.32
N PRO A 224 -99.64 35.64 7.33
CA PRO A 224 -99.54 34.84 6.11
C PRO A 224 -100.75 35.01 5.18
N ASP A 225 -100.50 34.90 3.87
CA ASP A 225 -101.54 34.85 2.84
C ASP A 225 -102.55 33.72 3.16
N PRO A 226 -103.85 34.02 3.33
CA PRO A 226 -104.84 33.01 3.72
C PRO A 226 -104.96 31.86 2.73
N ARG A 227 -104.46 32.00 1.49
CA ARG A 227 -104.44 30.95 0.44
C ARG A 227 -103.27 29.95 0.59
N GLY A 228 -102.35 30.18 1.52
CA GLY A 228 -101.20 29.33 1.81
C GLY A 228 -100.76 29.47 3.28
N GLY A 229 -99.46 29.54 3.56
CA GLY A 229 -98.93 29.65 4.92
C GLY A 229 -99.23 28.43 5.78
N PHE A 230 -99.29 27.23 5.18
CA PHE A 230 -99.63 25.99 5.87
C PHE A 230 -98.63 25.60 6.97
N PHE A 231 -97.45 26.21 6.99
CA PHE A 231 -96.38 25.97 7.96
C PHE A 231 -95.75 27.29 8.47
N TYR A 232 -96.51 28.39 8.48
CA TYR A 232 -96.03 29.69 8.96
C TYR A 232 -95.50 29.63 10.41
N ASP A 233 -96.15 28.86 11.30
CA ASP A 233 -95.75 28.73 12.70
C ASP A 233 -94.38 28.03 12.88
N ILE A 234 -93.92 27.30 11.86
CA ILE A 234 -92.63 26.60 11.83
C ILE A 234 -91.56 27.45 11.13
N PHE A 235 -91.84 27.91 9.90
CA PHE A 235 -90.85 28.55 9.04
C PHE A 235 -90.87 30.08 9.10
N GLY A 236 -91.99 30.71 9.45
CA GLY A 236 -92.13 32.17 9.52
C GLY A 236 -91.62 32.87 8.26
N THR A 237 -90.64 33.76 8.42
CA THR A 237 -89.95 34.49 7.34
C THR A 237 -88.73 33.75 6.74
N THR A 238 -88.46 32.52 7.17
CA THR A 238 -87.34 31.72 6.66
C THR A 238 -87.75 30.99 5.38
N LEU A 239 -87.31 31.51 4.23
CA LEU A 239 -87.52 30.87 2.93
C LEU A 239 -86.83 29.50 2.88
N LEU A 240 -87.54 28.51 2.35
CA LEU A 240 -86.95 27.22 1.96
C LEU A 240 -86.54 27.17 0.49
N THR A 241 -86.90 28.21 -0.28
CA THR A 241 -86.68 28.31 -1.72
C THR A 241 -85.44 29.12 -2.07
N GLN A 242 -84.86 28.85 -3.25
CA GLN A 242 -83.83 29.69 -3.86
C GLN A 242 -84.00 29.72 -5.39
N ARG A 243 -83.64 30.84 -6.03
CA ARG A 243 -83.61 30.98 -7.49
C ARG A 243 -82.23 31.43 -7.96
N ARG A 244 -81.66 30.76 -8.97
CA ARG A 244 -80.30 31.03 -9.49
C ARG A 244 -80.28 31.00 -11.03
N ASN A 245 -79.53 31.89 -11.68
CA ASN A 245 -79.41 31.97 -13.15
C ASN A 245 -78.15 31.25 -13.65
N TYR A 246 -78.28 30.47 -14.73
CA TYR A 246 -77.20 29.64 -15.29
C TYR A 246 -76.97 29.81 -16.80
N SER A 247 -77.60 30.81 -17.43
CA SER A 247 -77.57 31.05 -18.88
C SER A 247 -76.18 31.40 -19.49
N TRP A 248 -75.12 31.27 -18.71
CA TRP A 248 -73.74 31.68 -18.99
C TRP A 248 -72.66 30.62 -18.67
N SER A 249 -72.94 29.58 -17.87
CA SER A 249 -71.90 28.64 -17.40
C SER A 249 -72.42 27.21 -17.20
N TYR A 250 -71.97 26.30 -18.06
CA TYR A 250 -72.23 24.86 -17.98
C TYR A 250 -71.55 24.21 -16.76
N ASP A 251 -70.30 24.57 -16.47
CA ASP A 251 -69.55 23.97 -15.35
C ASP A 251 -70.12 24.40 -13.99
N THR A 252 -70.60 25.64 -13.88
CA THR A 252 -71.31 26.12 -12.67
C THR A 252 -72.64 25.39 -12.51
N LEU A 253 -73.42 25.19 -13.59
CA LEU A 253 -74.65 24.40 -13.53
C LEU A 253 -74.38 22.96 -13.09
N ALA A 254 -73.36 22.30 -13.65
CA ALA A 254 -73.00 20.93 -13.31
C ALA A 254 -72.62 20.79 -11.82
N LYS A 255 -71.78 21.71 -11.32
CA LYS A 255 -71.37 21.76 -9.92
C LYS A 255 -72.54 22.02 -8.97
N ASP A 256 -73.35 23.03 -9.27
CA ASP A 256 -74.47 23.41 -8.42
C ASP A 256 -75.55 22.33 -8.41
N LEU A 257 -75.93 21.75 -9.56
CA LEU A 257 -76.86 20.61 -9.57
C LEU A 257 -76.33 19.45 -8.73
N LYS A 258 -75.05 19.07 -8.87
CA LYS A 258 -74.45 18.01 -8.06
C LYS A 258 -74.64 18.31 -6.56
N GLN A 259 -74.29 19.52 -6.13
CA GLN A 259 -74.37 19.94 -4.73
C GLN A 259 -75.83 19.99 -4.22
N LEU A 260 -76.76 20.52 -5.01
CA LEU A 260 -78.18 20.65 -4.66
C LEU A 260 -78.85 19.29 -4.46
N PHE A 261 -78.54 18.30 -5.31
CA PHE A 261 -78.98 16.92 -5.12
C PHE A 261 -78.29 16.24 -3.93
N LEU A 262 -76.99 16.51 -3.69
CA LEU A 262 -76.25 15.98 -2.52
C LEU A 262 -76.81 16.44 -1.16
N GLU A 263 -77.30 17.68 -1.12
CA GLU A 263 -78.03 18.27 0.02
C GLU A 263 -79.45 17.69 0.19
N GLY A 264 -79.95 16.96 -0.81
CA GLY A 264 -81.26 16.32 -0.80
C GLY A 264 -82.43 17.27 -1.09
N ASN A 265 -82.17 18.38 -1.79
CA ASN A 265 -83.20 19.31 -2.26
C ASN A 265 -83.91 18.76 -3.51
N ILE A 266 -85.10 19.30 -3.82
CA ILE A 266 -85.67 19.19 -5.17
C ILE A 266 -85.31 20.42 -5.99
N VAL A 267 -85.13 20.23 -7.29
CA VAL A 267 -84.79 21.27 -8.24
C VAL A 267 -85.86 21.33 -9.33
N LEU A 268 -86.29 22.54 -9.69
CA LEU A 268 -87.08 22.86 -10.86
C LEU A 268 -86.19 23.65 -11.81
N MET A 269 -86.38 23.49 -13.11
CA MET A 269 -85.47 24.03 -14.12
C MET A 269 -86.24 24.78 -15.20
N ASP A 270 -85.85 26.03 -15.41
CA ASP A 270 -86.36 26.92 -16.46
C ASP A 270 -85.46 26.81 -17.69
N TYR A 271 -86.03 26.61 -18.88
CA TYR A 271 -85.30 26.60 -20.14
C TYR A 271 -85.98 27.37 -21.27
N SER A 272 -85.15 27.95 -22.13
CA SER A 272 -85.58 28.87 -23.18
C SER A 272 -86.24 28.14 -24.36
N MET A 273 -87.49 28.47 -24.66
CA MET A 273 -88.16 28.14 -25.93
C MET A 273 -88.18 29.36 -26.88
N GLY A 274 -87.18 30.25 -26.77
CA GLY A 274 -86.96 31.39 -27.66
C GLY A 274 -87.57 32.69 -27.15
N ARG A 275 -88.88 32.91 -27.35
CA ARG A 275 -89.59 34.11 -26.85
C ARG A 275 -90.37 33.86 -25.55
N ILE A 276 -90.41 32.61 -25.10
CA ILE A 276 -91.04 32.16 -23.86
C ILE A 276 -90.05 31.23 -23.15
N SER A 277 -90.17 31.14 -21.83
CA SER A 277 -89.45 30.17 -21.00
C SER A 277 -90.43 29.11 -20.52
N HIS A 278 -89.94 27.90 -20.28
CA HIS A 278 -90.73 26.77 -19.80
C HIS A 278 -90.04 26.13 -18.60
N VAL A 279 -90.84 25.65 -17.64
CA VAL A 279 -90.33 25.13 -16.36
C VAL A 279 -90.81 23.71 -16.11
N VAL A 280 -89.88 22.86 -15.69
CA VAL A 280 -90.05 21.43 -15.44
C VAL A 280 -89.48 21.03 -14.10
N THR A 281 -89.96 19.94 -13.51
CA THR A 281 -89.43 19.42 -12.24
C THR A 281 -88.31 18.42 -12.54
N LEU A 282 -87.12 18.60 -11.94
CA LEU A 282 -86.03 17.65 -12.05
C LEU A 282 -86.11 16.60 -10.94
N TRP A 283 -86.04 15.34 -11.35
CA TRP A 283 -86.04 14.18 -10.47
C TRP A 283 -84.65 13.54 -10.32
N GLY A 284 -83.71 13.79 -11.24
CA GLY A 284 -82.31 13.37 -11.09
C GLY A 284 -81.36 14.02 -12.10
N ALA A 285 -80.06 13.93 -11.82
CA ALA A 285 -78.98 14.41 -12.68
C ALA A 285 -77.95 13.30 -12.95
N GLU A 286 -77.57 13.13 -14.21
CA GLU A 286 -76.60 12.15 -14.68
C GLU A 286 -75.23 12.79 -14.88
N PHE A 287 -74.19 12.14 -14.36
CA PHE A 287 -72.81 12.53 -14.50
C PHE A 287 -71.98 11.43 -15.19
N ASP A 288 -70.99 11.86 -15.98
CA ASP A 288 -69.96 10.97 -16.51
C ASP A 288 -68.81 10.75 -15.51
N LEU A 289 -67.82 9.94 -15.88
CA LEU A 289 -66.67 9.60 -15.04
C LEU A 289 -65.75 10.78 -14.71
N ASN A 290 -65.86 11.90 -15.43
CA ASN A 290 -65.13 13.13 -15.12
C ASN A 290 -65.93 14.04 -14.18
N GLY A 291 -67.13 13.64 -13.77
CA GLY A 291 -68.05 14.45 -12.96
C GLY A 291 -68.77 15.55 -13.74
N GLN A 292 -68.79 15.50 -15.08
CA GLN A 292 -69.53 16.45 -15.92
C GLN A 292 -70.97 15.97 -16.16
N ILE A 293 -71.93 16.91 -16.21
CA ILE A 293 -73.37 16.58 -16.35
C ILE A 293 -73.73 16.19 -17.79
N SER A 294 -74.21 14.97 -18.00
CA SER A 294 -74.55 14.42 -19.32
C SER A 294 -76.06 14.40 -19.61
N ALA A 295 -76.91 14.32 -18.58
CA ALA A 295 -78.36 14.32 -18.73
C ALA A 295 -79.07 14.76 -17.44
N VAL A 296 -80.35 15.08 -17.56
CA VAL A 296 -81.29 15.26 -16.44
C VAL A 296 -82.55 14.43 -16.68
N TYR A 297 -83.17 14.01 -15.59
CA TYR A 297 -84.42 13.27 -15.55
C TYR A 297 -85.50 14.19 -15.01
N LEU A 298 -86.60 14.36 -15.73
CA LEU A 298 -87.57 15.41 -15.45
C LEU A 298 -89.03 14.98 -15.70
N SER A 299 -89.94 15.73 -15.10
CA SER A 299 -91.39 15.69 -15.33
C SER A 299 -91.84 16.99 -15.99
N ASP A 300 -92.62 16.89 -17.07
CA ASP A 300 -93.08 18.02 -17.87
C ASP A 300 -94.61 18.05 -17.99
N SER A 301 -95.22 19.06 -17.40
CA SER A 301 -96.68 19.25 -17.36
C SER A 301 -97.37 19.38 -18.73
N ASP A 302 -96.60 19.63 -19.80
CA ASP A 302 -97.07 19.71 -21.19
C ASP A 302 -97.05 18.38 -21.95
N ASP A 303 -96.61 17.28 -21.34
CA ASP A 303 -96.61 15.96 -21.97
C ASP A 303 -98.01 15.32 -22.13
N ASP A 304 -98.07 14.23 -22.89
CA ASP A 304 -99.30 13.47 -23.12
C ASP A 304 -99.62 12.52 -21.95
N LYS A 305 -100.92 12.31 -21.71
CA LYS A 305 -101.41 11.39 -20.67
C LYS A 305 -100.81 9.99 -20.79
N GLY A 306 -100.11 9.53 -19.75
CA GLY A 306 -99.42 8.25 -19.72
C GLY A 306 -97.94 8.30 -20.12
N GLN A 307 -97.41 9.47 -20.49
CA GLN A 307 -95.98 9.77 -20.34
C GLN A 307 -95.64 9.91 -18.84
N GLY A 308 -94.44 10.37 -18.52
CA GLY A 308 -93.89 10.30 -17.16
C GLY A 308 -92.48 10.86 -17.16
N MET A 309 -91.59 10.29 -16.34
CA MET A 309 -90.23 10.78 -16.24
C MET A 309 -89.49 10.62 -17.57
N VAL A 310 -88.97 11.72 -18.12
CA VAL A 310 -88.19 11.73 -19.36
C VAL A 310 -86.74 12.09 -19.09
N ARG A 311 -85.81 11.48 -19.85
CA ARG A 311 -84.37 11.81 -19.80
C ARG A 311 -84.00 12.69 -20.97
N TYR A 312 -83.55 13.91 -20.70
CA TYR A 312 -83.04 14.84 -21.70
C TYR A 312 -81.52 15.02 -21.54
N MET A 313 -80.78 15.08 -22.66
CA MET A 313 -79.33 15.27 -22.63
C MET A 313 -78.99 16.72 -22.27
N VAL A 314 -77.98 16.92 -21.42
CA VAL A 314 -77.40 18.24 -21.13
C VAL A 314 -76.05 18.33 -21.82
N ARG A 315 -75.79 19.45 -22.50
CA ARG A 315 -74.58 19.65 -23.32
C ARG A 315 -73.99 21.04 -23.07
N ASN A 316 -72.67 21.13 -23.18
CA ASN A 316 -71.96 22.40 -23.22
C ASN A 316 -71.98 22.95 -24.66
N SER A 317 -72.69 24.05 -24.89
CA SER A 317 -72.78 24.74 -26.18
C SER A 317 -72.14 26.12 -26.07
N GLY A 318 -70.82 26.20 -26.26
CA GLY A 318 -70.07 27.45 -26.21
C GLY A 318 -70.00 28.07 -24.81
N GLY A 319 -69.83 27.25 -23.78
CA GLY A 319 -69.85 27.64 -22.37
C GLY A 319 -71.25 27.62 -21.74
N LYS A 320 -72.33 27.64 -22.55
CA LYS A 320 -73.71 27.64 -22.05
C LYS A 320 -74.27 26.23 -21.90
N PRO A 321 -75.02 25.94 -20.82
CA PRO A 321 -75.73 24.68 -20.71
C PRO A 321 -76.97 24.68 -21.61
N VAL A 322 -77.08 23.66 -22.47
CA VAL A 322 -78.27 23.43 -23.30
C VAL A 322 -78.84 22.04 -23.08
N ILE A 323 -80.17 21.94 -23.12
CA ILE A 323 -80.93 20.70 -22.98
C ILE A 323 -81.53 20.28 -24.34
N SER A 324 -81.45 18.98 -24.67
CA SER A 324 -81.92 18.48 -25.97
C SER A 324 -82.22 16.98 -26.00
N THR A 325 -83.19 16.58 -26.84
CA THR A 325 -83.41 15.20 -27.29
C THR A 325 -82.85 14.95 -28.70
N HIS A 326 -82.37 15.98 -29.40
CA HIS A 326 -81.83 15.86 -30.77
C HIS A 326 -80.38 15.36 -30.76
N VAL A 327 -80.05 14.35 -31.57
CA VAL A 327 -78.72 13.73 -31.58
C VAL A 327 -77.57 14.69 -31.90
N SER A 328 -77.73 15.59 -32.89
CA SER A 328 -76.62 16.40 -33.46
C SER A 328 -76.87 17.90 -33.57
N ARG A 329 -78.09 18.41 -33.34
CA ARG A 329 -78.41 19.85 -33.43
C ARG A 329 -78.49 20.52 -32.05
N GLY A 330 -78.53 21.85 -32.04
CA GLY A 330 -78.61 22.67 -30.83
C GLY A 330 -79.88 22.42 -30.01
N GLY A 331 -79.78 22.67 -28.71
CA GLY A 331 -80.87 22.54 -27.74
C GLY A 331 -81.34 23.88 -27.17
N SER A 332 -82.26 23.82 -26.21
CA SER A 332 -82.73 24.98 -25.45
C SER A 332 -81.73 25.35 -24.35
N VAL A 333 -81.43 26.64 -24.17
CA VAL A 333 -80.55 27.10 -23.08
C VAL A 333 -81.27 26.91 -21.75
N ILE A 334 -80.59 26.32 -20.76
CA ILE A 334 -81.06 26.29 -19.37
C ILE A 334 -80.83 27.68 -18.79
N GLU A 335 -81.92 28.35 -18.38
CA GLU A 335 -81.91 29.75 -17.99
C GLU A 335 -81.72 29.91 -16.47
N ASN A 336 -82.53 29.20 -15.68
CA ASN A 336 -82.51 29.27 -14.22
C ASN A 336 -82.77 27.90 -13.59
N LEU A 337 -82.38 27.76 -12.32
CA LEU A 337 -82.91 26.74 -11.43
C LEU A 337 -83.66 27.40 -10.28
N GLN A 338 -84.77 26.80 -9.90
CA GLN A 338 -85.49 27.05 -8.66
C GLN A 338 -85.30 25.82 -7.76
N VAL A 339 -85.06 26.02 -6.47
CA VAL A 339 -84.70 24.97 -5.52
C VAL A 339 -85.66 25.04 -4.35
N LEU A 340 -86.17 23.89 -3.90
CA LEU A 340 -86.92 23.79 -2.65
C LEU A 340 -86.22 22.81 -1.70
N SER A 341 -85.83 23.32 -0.53
CA SER A 341 -85.18 22.55 0.53
C SER A 341 -86.18 21.98 1.52
N LEU A 342 -85.82 20.89 2.21
CA LEU A 342 -86.72 20.22 3.16
C LEU A 342 -86.97 20.99 4.46
N GLY A 343 -86.15 21.98 4.81
CA GLY A 343 -86.29 22.74 6.06
C GLY A 343 -86.03 21.91 7.34
N LYS A 344 -85.36 20.76 7.21
CA LYS A 344 -85.22 19.74 8.27
C LYS A 344 -84.74 20.28 9.62
N GLU A 345 -83.74 21.15 9.64
CA GLU A 345 -83.18 21.68 10.90
C GLU A 345 -84.19 22.58 11.63
N ILE A 346 -85.00 23.32 10.89
CA ILE A 346 -86.07 24.18 11.42
C ILE A 346 -87.21 23.29 11.97
N TRP A 347 -87.55 22.20 11.28
CA TRP A 347 -88.46 21.18 11.81
C TRP A 347 -87.98 20.57 13.13
N GLU A 348 -86.69 20.20 13.22
CA GLU A 348 -86.12 19.57 14.42
C GLU A 348 -86.03 20.54 15.61
N ASP A 349 -85.68 21.81 15.39
CA ASP A 349 -85.73 22.90 16.38
C ASP A 349 -87.16 23.14 16.89
N LYS A 350 -88.10 23.44 15.99
CA LYS A 350 -89.46 23.85 16.37
C LYS A 350 -90.28 22.75 17.03
N LEU A 351 -90.00 21.48 16.73
CA LEU A 351 -90.68 20.33 17.30
C LEU A 351 -89.89 19.69 18.46
N ASN A 352 -88.86 20.34 19.03
CA ASN A 352 -88.05 19.82 20.14
C ASN A 352 -87.55 18.36 19.92
N ILE A 353 -87.12 18.02 18.71
CA ILE A 353 -86.62 16.67 18.38
C ILE A 353 -85.13 16.61 18.74
N SER A 354 -84.84 16.44 20.03
CA SER A 354 -83.46 16.29 20.52
C SER A 354 -82.86 14.95 20.10
N LYS A 355 -81.62 14.99 19.62
CA LYS A 355 -80.82 13.82 19.29
C LYS A 355 -80.12 13.30 20.53
N LYS A 356 -79.85 11.99 20.59
CA LYS A 356 -79.12 11.38 21.70
C LYS A 356 -77.61 11.46 21.43
N ALA A 357 -76.86 12.10 22.31
CA ALA A 357 -75.41 12.16 22.20
C ALA A 357 -74.79 10.75 22.27
N VAL A 358 -73.89 10.43 21.33
CA VAL A 358 -73.00 9.25 21.44
C VAL A 358 -71.74 9.60 22.23
N ASP A 359 -71.22 8.63 22.94
CA ASP A 359 -69.94 8.75 23.64
C ASP A 359 -68.83 8.11 22.80
N LEU A 360 -67.82 8.89 22.41
CA LEU A 360 -66.76 8.45 21.50
C LEU A 360 -65.53 7.95 22.27
N VAL A 361 -65.13 6.71 21.98
CA VAL A 361 -63.88 6.11 22.45
C VAL A 361 -62.92 6.02 21.26
N TRP A 362 -61.90 6.87 21.29
CA TRP A 362 -60.85 6.95 20.30
C TRP A 362 -59.72 5.96 20.61
N GLY A 363 -59.21 5.29 19.58
CA GLY A 363 -58.00 4.46 19.66
C GLY A 363 -56.72 5.28 19.57
N ASP A 364 -55.65 4.65 19.06
CA ASP A 364 -54.32 5.25 19.02
C ASP A 364 -54.30 6.60 18.28
N THR A 365 -53.65 7.58 18.91
CA THR A 365 -53.41 8.92 18.35
C THR A 365 -51.96 9.17 17.98
N ASP A 366 -51.08 8.20 18.21
CA ASP A 366 -49.64 8.31 18.04
C ASP A 366 -49.14 7.26 17.04
N PHE A 367 -49.15 7.64 15.77
CA PHE A 367 -48.67 6.83 14.66
C PHE A 367 -47.21 7.14 14.36
N THR A 368 -46.57 6.25 13.58
CA THR A 368 -45.29 6.55 12.91
C THR A 368 -45.53 6.42 11.41
N TYR A 369 -44.91 7.31 10.63
CA TYR A 369 -45.01 7.27 9.18
C TYR A 369 -44.63 5.89 8.64
N ASN A 370 -45.46 5.34 7.75
CA ASN A 370 -45.32 3.98 7.22
C ASN A 370 -45.65 3.85 5.71
N GLY A 371 -45.79 4.99 5.01
CA GLY A 371 -46.18 5.06 3.60
C GLY A 371 -47.65 4.73 3.31
N LYS A 372 -48.52 4.66 4.33
CA LYS A 372 -49.95 4.35 4.19
C LYS A 372 -50.82 5.36 4.93
N ALA A 373 -52.08 5.49 4.50
CA ALA A 373 -53.07 6.31 5.20
C ALA A 373 -53.31 5.78 6.62
N GLN A 374 -53.21 6.67 7.61
CA GLN A 374 -53.37 6.39 9.02
C GLN A 374 -54.41 7.33 9.62
N LYS A 375 -55.20 6.79 10.54
CA LYS A 375 -56.18 7.51 11.37
C LYS A 375 -56.39 6.74 12.66
N PRO A 376 -56.73 7.43 13.76
CA PRO A 376 -57.30 6.79 14.93
C PRO A 376 -58.51 5.95 14.54
N THR A 377 -58.67 4.79 15.17
CA THR A 377 -59.97 4.14 15.21
C THR A 377 -60.89 4.93 16.14
N VAL A 378 -62.21 4.85 15.90
CA VAL A 378 -63.20 5.34 16.86
C VAL A 378 -64.27 4.27 17.04
N THR A 379 -64.76 4.15 18.26
CA THR A 379 -65.94 3.37 18.60
C THR A 379 -66.92 4.27 19.33
N ALA A 380 -68.21 4.02 19.17
CA ALA A 380 -69.27 4.81 19.78
C ALA A 380 -70.01 3.94 20.80
N THR A 381 -70.22 4.50 21.98
CA THR A 381 -71.06 3.92 23.02
C THR A 381 -72.32 4.78 23.20
N ASN A 382 -73.28 4.31 23.99
CA ASN A 382 -74.59 4.94 24.19
C ASN A 382 -75.57 4.85 22.99
N ILE A 383 -75.23 4.09 21.94
CA ILE A 383 -76.18 3.64 20.90
C ILE A 383 -77.15 2.62 21.52
N ALA A 384 -78.45 2.71 21.20
CA ALA A 384 -79.47 1.78 21.69
C ALA A 384 -79.39 0.41 20.99
N GLU A 385 -79.78 -0.64 21.70
CA GLU A 385 -79.76 -2.00 21.16
C GLU A 385 -80.70 -2.14 19.95
N GLY A 386 -80.15 -2.59 18.82
CA GLY A 386 -80.87 -2.72 17.55
C GLY A 386 -80.89 -1.46 16.67
N ASP A 387 -80.38 -0.32 17.12
CA ASP A 387 -80.19 0.85 16.26
C ASP A 387 -78.95 0.66 15.36
N ASP A 388 -79.17 0.67 14.05
CA ASP A 388 -78.12 0.66 13.03
C ASP A 388 -77.42 2.04 12.98
N VAL A 389 -76.38 2.15 13.80
CA VAL A 389 -75.48 3.31 13.86
C VAL A 389 -74.05 2.82 13.84
N THR A 390 -73.36 3.09 12.74
CA THR A 390 -71.92 2.86 12.59
C THR A 390 -71.19 4.18 12.74
N VAL A 391 -70.24 4.26 13.68
CA VAL A 391 -69.31 5.38 13.73
C VAL A 391 -68.07 5.03 12.88
N SER A 392 -67.62 6.00 12.09
CA SER A 392 -66.38 5.91 11.30
C SER A 392 -65.55 7.18 11.51
N VAL A 393 -64.31 7.18 11.01
CA VAL A 393 -63.40 8.31 11.09
C VAL A 393 -63.05 8.80 9.69
N LYS A 394 -63.32 10.09 9.44
CA LYS A 394 -62.79 10.86 8.31
C LYS A 394 -61.54 11.64 8.74
N GLY A 395 -60.72 12.06 7.77
CA GLY A 395 -59.42 12.68 8.04
C GLY A 395 -58.33 11.64 8.29
N GLU A 396 -58.23 10.62 7.42
CA GLU A 396 -57.00 9.83 7.30
C GLU A 396 -55.95 10.61 6.54
N GLU A 397 -54.72 10.48 7.01
CA GLU A 397 -53.57 11.22 6.51
C GLU A 397 -52.42 10.23 6.36
N THR A 398 -51.59 10.41 5.34
CA THR A 398 -50.45 9.49 5.09
C THR A 398 -49.15 10.06 5.62
N ASP A 399 -48.98 11.38 5.48
CA ASP A 399 -47.74 12.10 5.77
C ASP A 399 -47.48 12.27 7.27
N ALA A 400 -46.26 12.66 7.65
CA ALA A 400 -45.95 13.01 9.02
C ALA A 400 -46.47 14.42 9.35
N GLY A 401 -47.19 14.55 10.46
CA GLY A 401 -47.86 15.78 10.82
C GLY A 401 -48.78 15.63 12.02
N THR A 402 -49.45 16.73 12.38
CA THR A 402 -50.52 16.76 13.39
C THR A 402 -51.83 17.02 12.69
N TYR A 403 -52.75 16.07 12.77
CA TYR A 403 -53.98 16.01 11.99
C TYR A 403 -55.19 15.92 12.90
N THR A 404 -56.37 16.18 12.35
CA THR A 404 -57.62 16.11 13.09
C THR A 404 -58.53 15.07 12.44
N ALA A 405 -58.67 13.93 13.11
CA ALA A 405 -59.63 12.91 12.79
C ALA A 405 -61.02 13.37 13.22
N THR A 406 -62.03 13.20 12.37
CA THR A 406 -63.42 13.59 12.66
C THR A 406 -64.29 12.34 12.66
N ALA A 407 -64.94 12.05 13.79
CA ALA A 407 -65.92 10.99 13.87
C ALA A 407 -67.15 11.35 13.03
N VAL A 408 -67.74 10.38 12.36
CA VAL A 408 -68.93 10.51 11.52
C VAL A 408 -69.88 9.37 11.82
N LEU A 409 -71.16 9.68 12.02
CA LEU A 409 -72.21 8.68 12.17
C LEU A 409 -72.82 8.34 10.81
N SER A 410 -73.11 7.06 10.63
CA SER A 410 -73.69 6.46 9.44
C SER A 410 -74.59 5.29 9.85
N GLY A 411 -75.39 4.74 8.93
CA GLY A 411 -76.43 3.77 9.25
C GLY A 411 -77.82 4.42 9.40
N SER A 412 -78.86 3.60 9.26
CA SER A 412 -80.26 4.02 9.14
C SER A 412 -80.85 4.70 10.38
N ALA A 413 -80.26 4.48 11.56
CA ALA A 413 -80.67 5.13 12.81
C ALA A 413 -79.78 6.34 13.20
N ALA A 414 -78.74 6.66 12.43
CA ALA A 414 -77.76 7.71 12.78
C ALA A 414 -78.38 9.09 12.99
N ASN A 415 -79.51 9.40 12.35
CA ASN A 415 -80.23 10.66 12.51
C ASN A 415 -80.87 10.86 13.90
N LYS A 416 -81.06 9.78 14.69
CA LYS A 416 -81.51 9.85 16.09
C LYS A 416 -80.40 10.31 17.05
N TYR A 417 -79.15 10.30 16.58
CA TYR A 417 -77.97 10.51 17.39
C TYR A 417 -77.23 11.77 16.97
N GLU A 418 -76.55 12.39 17.93
CA GLU A 418 -75.63 13.47 17.66
C GLU A 418 -74.23 13.10 18.14
N LEU A 419 -73.25 13.59 17.41
CA LEU A 419 -71.86 13.51 17.81
C LEU A 419 -71.61 14.49 18.96
N PRO A 420 -70.76 14.14 19.96
CA PRO A 420 -70.45 15.05 21.05
C PRO A 420 -69.72 16.28 20.52
N LYS A 421 -69.66 17.37 21.30
CA LYS A 421 -68.93 18.58 20.89
C LYS A 421 -67.45 18.29 20.57
N GLU A 422 -66.86 17.31 21.24
CA GLU A 422 -65.50 16.80 21.00
C GLU A 422 -65.50 15.54 20.10
N HIS A 423 -66.15 15.64 18.93
CA HIS A 423 -66.14 14.58 17.91
C HIS A 423 -64.97 14.66 16.94
N THR A 424 -64.00 15.49 17.26
CA THR A 424 -62.71 15.56 16.60
C THR A 424 -61.61 15.09 17.56
N LYS A 425 -60.60 14.40 17.03
CA LYS A 425 -59.44 13.95 17.78
C LYS A 425 -58.18 14.32 17.04
N THR A 426 -57.33 15.09 17.70
CA THR A 426 -55.97 15.34 17.21
C THR A 426 -55.16 14.05 17.28
N PHE A 427 -54.49 13.71 16.20
CA PHE A 427 -53.54 12.61 16.12
C PHE A 427 -52.25 13.06 15.44
N VAL A 428 -51.16 12.37 15.73
CA VAL A 428 -49.82 12.68 15.22
C VAL A 428 -49.31 11.47 14.46
N ILE A 429 -48.94 11.68 13.20
CA ILE A 429 -48.08 10.74 12.47
C ILE A 429 -46.66 11.26 12.66
N LYS A 430 -45.87 10.56 13.48
CA LYS A 430 -44.49 10.91 13.76
C LYS A 430 -43.63 10.60 12.54
N LYS A 431 -42.67 11.48 12.26
CA LYS A 431 -41.64 11.26 11.23
C LYS A 431 -40.94 9.91 11.45
N ALA A 432 -40.74 9.14 10.39
CA ALA A 432 -39.99 7.88 10.44
C ALA A 432 -38.47 8.14 10.48
N GLN A 433 -37.69 7.18 10.97
CA GLN A 433 -36.24 7.19 10.82
C GLN A 433 -35.86 6.63 9.44
N PRO A 434 -35.20 7.41 8.55
CA PRO A 434 -34.72 6.91 7.28
C PRO A 434 -33.45 6.07 7.48
N LYS A 435 -33.18 5.15 6.57
CA LYS A 435 -31.94 4.39 6.53
C LYS A 435 -30.93 5.12 5.66
N LEU A 436 -29.90 5.70 6.29
CA LEU A 436 -28.79 6.41 5.65
C LEU A 436 -27.53 5.54 5.63
N ASN A 437 -27.08 5.16 4.43
CA ASN A 437 -25.86 4.37 4.23
C ASN A 437 -24.80 5.24 3.56
N LEU A 438 -23.70 5.50 4.27
CA LEU A 438 -22.55 6.23 3.73
C LEU A 438 -21.52 5.25 3.14
N SER A 439 -21.06 5.57 1.93
CA SER A 439 -20.03 4.83 1.20
C SER A 439 -19.03 5.79 0.56
N TYR A 440 -17.86 5.29 0.16
CA TYR A 440 -16.86 6.11 -0.53
C TYR A 440 -16.15 5.35 -1.65
N HIS A 441 -15.63 6.10 -2.61
CA HIS A 441 -14.64 5.64 -3.57
C HIS A 441 -13.52 6.68 -3.71
N THR A 442 -12.27 6.23 -3.65
CA THR A 442 -11.08 7.08 -3.84
C THR A 442 -10.65 7.09 -5.30
N GLN A 443 -10.55 8.28 -5.88
CA GLN A 443 -9.86 8.54 -7.14
C GLN A 443 -8.61 9.38 -6.85
N SER A 444 -7.44 8.78 -7.02
CA SER A 444 -6.15 9.48 -6.93
C SER A 444 -5.64 9.77 -8.34
N ASP A 445 -5.34 11.04 -8.62
CA ASP A 445 -4.55 11.43 -9.79
C ASP A 445 -3.12 11.80 -9.37
N LYS A 446 -2.32 12.33 -10.30
CA LYS A 446 -0.91 12.66 -10.01
C LYS A 446 -0.70 13.87 -9.08
N ASN A 447 -1.77 14.61 -8.79
CA ASN A 447 -1.72 15.92 -8.12
C ASN A 447 -2.70 16.04 -6.94
N SER A 448 -3.66 15.13 -6.82
CA SER A 448 -4.75 15.20 -5.86
C SER A 448 -5.30 13.82 -5.49
N ASN A 449 -5.76 13.71 -4.25
CA ASN A 449 -6.76 12.71 -3.87
C ASN A 449 -8.14 13.34 -4.01
N THR A 450 -9.09 12.63 -4.61
CA THR A 450 -10.51 12.95 -4.59
C THR A 450 -11.26 11.77 -3.96
N VAL A 451 -12.01 12.03 -2.89
CA VAL A 451 -12.96 11.05 -2.34
C VAL A 451 -14.33 11.40 -2.86
N ILE A 452 -14.94 10.46 -3.57
CA ILE A 452 -16.36 10.52 -3.90
C ILE A 452 -17.08 9.90 -2.71
N LEU A 453 -17.62 10.74 -1.83
CA LEU A 453 -18.52 10.33 -0.77
C LEU A 453 -19.91 10.18 -1.37
N LYS A 454 -20.55 9.03 -1.12
CA LYS A 454 -21.90 8.74 -1.59
C LYS A 454 -22.77 8.29 -0.43
N ALA A 455 -23.71 9.16 -0.07
CA ALA A 455 -24.77 8.90 0.88
C ALA A 455 -25.99 8.35 0.15
N ASN A 456 -26.54 7.23 0.61
CA ASN A 456 -27.73 6.61 0.06
C ASN A 456 -28.81 6.64 1.15
N VAL A 457 -29.84 7.46 0.94
CA VAL A 457 -31.00 7.63 1.81
C VAL A 457 -32.12 6.76 1.27
N SER A 458 -32.63 5.88 2.13
CA SER A 458 -33.77 5.01 1.82
C SER A 458 -34.83 5.14 2.91
N GLY A 459 -36.08 5.35 2.48
CA GLY A 459 -37.24 5.33 3.34
C GLY A 459 -37.79 3.92 3.56
N LEU A 460 -39.00 3.85 4.07
CA LEU A 460 -39.83 2.65 4.10
C LEU A 460 -40.36 2.35 2.69
N ASN A 461 -40.69 1.09 2.39
CA ASN A 461 -41.28 0.68 1.11
C ASN A 461 -40.50 1.12 -0.15
N ASP A 462 -39.15 1.16 -0.07
CA ASP A 462 -38.24 1.66 -1.13
C ASP A 462 -38.45 3.14 -1.53
N GLU A 463 -39.11 3.93 -0.68
CA GLU A 463 -39.18 5.38 -0.82
C GLU A 463 -37.80 6.05 -0.83
N LYS A 464 -37.73 7.21 -1.48
CA LYS A 464 -36.49 7.99 -1.68
C LYS A 464 -36.71 9.40 -1.10
N PRO A 465 -36.44 9.61 0.20
CA PRO A 465 -36.74 10.87 0.87
C PRO A 465 -35.88 12.02 0.31
N ASP A 466 -36.54 13.05 -0.20
CA ASP A 466 -35.88 14.29 -0.62
C ASP A 466 -35.29 15.04 0.58
N GLY A 467 -34.21 15.80 0.37
CA GLY A 467 -33.57 16.60 1.41
C GLY A 467 -32.12 16.92 1.05
N THR A 468 -31.32 17.28 2.03
CA THR A 468 -29.88 17.54 1.85
C THR A 468 -29.03 16.64 2.74
N ILE A 469 -27.82 16.36 2.27
CA ILE A 469 -26.78 15.70 3.06
C ILE A 469 -25.70 16.74 3.41
N THR A 470 -25.34 16.78 4.69
CA THR A 470 -24.11 17.40 5.17
C THR A 470 -23.10 16.29 5.44
N PHE A 471 -21.96 16.32 4.74
CA PHE A 471 -20.84 15.43 5.03
C PHE A 471 -19.91 16.12 6.04
N LYS A 472 -19.53 15.38 7.10
CA LYS A 472 -18.58 15.83 8.12
C LYS A 472 -17.39 14.89 8.20
N ASP A 473 -16.27 15.43 8.68
CA ASP A 473 -15.03 14.74 8.99
C ASP A 473 -14.66 15.05 10.45
N GLY A 474 -14.98 14.12 11.36
CA GLY A 474 -15.15 14.46 12.77
C GLY A 474 -16.23 15.54 12.93
N ASP A 475 -15.92 16.60 13.68
CA ASP A 475 -16.84 17.74 13.85
C ASP A 475 -16.81 18.74 12.66
N ARG A 476 -15.85 18.61 11.73
CA ARG A 476 -15.68 19.56 10.62
C ARG A 476 -16.64 19.24 9.49
N VAL A 477 -17.55 20.16 9.18
CA VAL A 477 -18.31 20.13 7.91
C VAL A 477 -17.35 20.25 6.73
N ILE A 478 -17.38 19.25 5.84
CA ILE A 478 -16.62 19.22 4.59
C ILE A 478 -17.51 19.54 3.37
N ALA A 479 -18.81 19.28 3.48
CA ALA A 479 -19.84 19.75 2.56
C ALA A 479 -21.18 19.87 3.29
N SER A 480 -21.96 20.91 2.99
CA SER A 480 -23.36 21.05 3.44
C SER A 480 -24.28 21.09 2.22
N ASP A 481 -25.59 20.95 2.48
CA ASP A 481 -26.65 21.28 1.52
C ASP A 481 -26.58 20.48 0.19
N ILE A 482 -26.00 19.28 0.22
CA ILE A 482 -25.90 18.42 -0.96
C ILE A 482 -27.25 17.74 -1.18
N ASN A 483 -28.03 18.24 -2.14
CA ASN A 483 -29.34 17.69 -2.49
C ASN A 483 -29.28 16.17 -2.73
N VAL A 484 -30.17 15.44 -2.06
CA VAL A 484 -30.47 14.04 -2.35
C VAL A 484 -31.33 13.99 -3.61
N SER A 485 -30.88 13.24 -4.62
CA SER A 485 -31.60 13.00 -5.86
C SER A 485 -31.73 11.49 -6.08
N ASP A 486 -32.94 11.00 -6.33
CA ASP A 486 -33.23 9.57 -6.48
C ASP A 486 -32.76 8.68 -5.31
N GLY A 487 -32.73 9.24 -4.09
CA GLY A 487 -32.25 8.59 -2.87
C GLY A 487 -30.73 8.66 -2.68
N GLU A 488 -30.00 9.39 -3.54
CA GLU A 488 -28.54 9.47 -3.49
C GLU A 488 -28.03 10.91 -3.43
N ALA A 489 -27.03 11.17 -2.59
CA ALA A 489 -26.24 12.40 -2.61
C ALA A 489 -24.77 12.05 -2.78
N SER A 490 -24.08 12.74 -3.68
CA SER A 490 -22.65 12.53 -3.93
C SER A 490 -21.87 13.82 -3.75
N TYR A 491 -20.77 13.77 -3.00
CA TYR A 491 -19.84 14.87 -2.83
C TYR A 491 -18.43 14.48 -3.25
N TYR A 492 -17.80 15.35 -4.04
CA TYR A 492 -16.41 15.22 -4.49
C TYR A 492 -15.51 15.98 -3.53
N TRP A 493 -15.05 15.30 -2.48
CA TRP A 493 -14.10 15.85 -1.53
C TRP A 493 -12.71 15.88 -2.16
N THR A 494 -12.32 17.04 -2.67
CA THR A 494 -11.02 17.25 -3.33
C THR A 494 -9.96 17.65 -2.30
N ASN A 495 -8.76 17.08 -2.43
CA ASN A 495 -7.64 17.28 -1.52
C ASN A 495 -7.97 17.15 -0.02
N PRO A 496 -8.60 16.04 0.44
CA PRO A 496 -8.57 15.70 1.85
C PRO A 496 -7.11 15.56 2.31
N SER A 497 -6.86 15.90 3.58
CA SER A 497 -5.58 15.59 4.22
C SER A 497 -5.30 14.09 4.20
N VAL A 498 -4.03 13.71 4.30
CA VAL A 498 -3.64 12.30 4.42
C VAL A 498 -3.90 11.83 5.85
N GLY A 499 -4.38 10.60 5.98
CA GLY A 499 -4.65 9.97 7.27
C GLY A 499 -5.99 9.24 7.30
N ASN A 500 -6.44 8.90 8.51
CA ASN A 500 -7.75 8.33 8.73
C ASN A 500 -8.75 9.46 9.01
N HIS A 501 -9.75 9.55 8.17
CA HIS A 501 -10.87 10.47 8.30
C HIS A 501 -12.09 9.73 8.85
N SER A 502 -12.76 10.33 9.83
CA SER A 502 -13.95 9.76 10.48
C SER A 502 -15.17 10.44 9.88
N VAL A 503 -15.61 9.94 8.73
CA VAL A 503 -16.60 10.63 7.91
C VAL A 503 -18.01 10.21 8.31
N THR A 504 -18.89 11.18 8.54
CA THR A 504 -20.33 10.95 8.68
C THR A 504 -21.09 11.71 7.61
N ALA A 505 -22.28 11.23 7.29
CA ALA A 505 -23.29 11.96 6.55
C ALA A 505 -24.46 12.24 7.50
N GLU A 506 -24.93 13.47 7.52
CA GLU A 506 -26.13 13.90 8.22
C GLU A 506 -27.18 14.25 7.17
N PHE A 507 -28.27 13.50 7.14
CA PHE A 507 -29.41 13.77 6.27
C PHE A 507 -30.38 14.70 6.99
N TYR A 508 -30.68 15.81 6.32
CA TYR A 508 -31.70 16.78 6.68
C TYR A 508 -32.86 16.65 5.68
N PRO A 509 -33.96 15.98 6.06
CA PRO A 509 -35.09 15.77 5.16
C PRO A 509 -35.75 17.09 4.76
N SER A 510 -36.19 17.18 3.50
CA SER A 510 -36.93 18.34 3.00
C SER A 510 -38.19 18.61 3.84
N THR A 511 -38.64 19.87 3.91
CA THR A 511 -39.94 20.22 4.47
C THR A 511 -41.11 19.91 3.52
N GLU A 512 -40.81 19.56 2.28
CA GLU A 512 -41.76 19.20 1.22
C GLU A 512 -41.44 17.80 0.65
N GLY A 513 -42.24 17.33 -0.32
CA GLY A 513 -42.03 16.03 -0.97
C GLY A 513 -42.13 14.85 0.00
N ILE A 514 -41.36 13.79 -0.25
CA ILE A 514 -41.29 12.61 0.63
C ILE A 514 -40.46 12.92 1.89
N GLY A 515 -39.48 13.83 1.77
CA GLY A 515 -38.59 14.23 2.87
C GLY A 515 -39.30 14.62 4.16
N LYS A 516 -40.42 15.34 4.05
CA LYS A 516 -41.17 15.87 5.22
C LYS A 516 -41.58 14.77 6.20
N ASN A 517 -41.70 13.54 5.73
CA ASN A 517 -42.13 12.36 6.48
C ASN A 517 -41.03 11.68 7.30
N TYR A 518 -39.78 12.12 7.16
CA TYR A 518 -38.62 11.53 7.80
C TYR A 518 -37.96 12.46 8.82
N MET A 519 -37.24 11.89 9.78
CA MET A 519 -36.41 12.58 10.76
C MET A 519 -35.00 12.80 10.22
N ASP A 520 -34.30 13.79 10.78
CA ASP A 520 -32.85 13.91 10.65
C ASP A 520 -32.18 12.59 11.06
N SER A 521 -31.20 12.16 10.29
CA SER A 521 -30.44 10.93 10.56
C SER A 521 -28.96 11.14 10.31
N ILE A 522 -28.13 10.41 11.04
CA ILE A 522 -26.68 10.37 10.85
C ILE A 522 -26.27 8.96 10.45
N SER A 523 -25.32 8.85 9.51
CA SER A 523 -24.74 7.56 9.14
C SER A 523 -23.89 7.00 10.27
N ASP A 524 -23.62 5.69 10.25
CA ASP A 524 -22.46 5.15 10.93
C ASP A 524 -21.17 5.88 10.49
N VAL A 525 -20.16 5.92 11.36
CA VAL A 525 -18.87 6.53 11.07
C VAL A 525 -18.14 5.70 10.01
N LEU A 526 -17.98 6.26 8.82
CA LEU A 526 -17.19 5.69 7.75
C LEU A 526 -15.72 6.07 7.92
N SER A 527 -14.86 5.10 8.20
CA SER A 527 -13.42 5.29 8.21
C SER A 527 -12.89 5.40 6.78
N VAL A 528 -12.55 6.61 6.35
CA VAL A 528 -11.95 6.90 5.04
C VAL A 528 -10.43 7.04 5.21
N ASN A 529 -9.65 6.07 4.75
CA ASN A 529 -8.19 6.20 4.71
C ASN A 529 -7.75 6.93 3.44
N ILE A 530 -7.03 8.04 3.62
CA ILE A 530 -6.37 8.79 2.55
C ILE A 530 -4.89 8.47 2.59
N SER A 531 -4.45 7.67 1.61
CA SER A 531 -3.05 7.41 1.36
C SER A 531 -2.35 8.61 0.73
N LYS A 532 -1.06 8.77 1.01
CA LYS A 532 -0.22 9.75 0.32
C LYS A 532 -0.13 9.42 -1.17
N ILE A 533 -0.11 10.45 -2.02
CA ILE A 533 0.08 10.31 -3.47
C ILE A 533 1.56 10.27 -3.84
N ASP A 534 1.90 9.63 -4.96
CA ASP A 534 3.28 9.65 -5.46
C ASP A 534 3.65 11.04 -5.99
N GLN A 535 4.84 11.53 -5.64
CA GLN A 535 5.32 12.79 -6.20
C GLN A 535 5.51 12.69 -7.72
N SER A 536 5.40 13.83 -8.41
CA SER A 536 5.93 13.95 -9.78
C SER A 536 7.37 13.45 -9.84
N LYS A 537 7.73 12.81 -10.97
CA LYS A 537 9.01 12.14 -11.13
C LYS A 537 10.18 13.07 -10.77
N LEU A 538 10.97 12.66 -9.79
CA LEU A 538 12.17 13.35 -9.36
C LEU A 538 13.30 13.07 -10.37
N TYR A 539 14.15 14.06 -10.60
CA TYR A 539 15.35 13.96 -11.41
C TYR A 539 16.50 14.63 -10.66
N ILE A 540 17.69 14.05 -10.67
CA ILE A 540 18.92 14.78 -10.34
C ILE A 540 19.36 15.52 -11.61
N LYS A 541 19.73 16.79 -11.50
CA LYS A 541 20.28 17.54 -12.63
C LYS A 541 21.57 16.87 -13.12
N PRO A 542 21.74 16.61 -14.42
CA PRO A 542 22.93 15.95 -14.93
C PRO A 542 24.24 16.62 -14.51
N VAL A 543 25.10 15.88 -13.82
CA VAL A 543 26.46 16.32 -13.45
C VAL A 543 27.45 15.63 -14.38
N THR A 544 28.07 16.38 -15.27
CA THR A 544 29.00 15.87 -16.29
C THR A 544 30.39 16.51 -16.16
N GLY A 545 31.39 15.86 -16.76
CA GLY A 545 32.74 16.41 -16.92
C GLY A 545 33.61 16.49 -15.67
N LYS A 546 33.14 15.99 -14.52
CA LYS A 546 33.89 16.00 -13.25
C LYS A 546 35.12 15.11 -13.31
N LYS A 547 36.22 15.59 -12.75
CA LYS A 547 37.49 14.86 -12.60
C LYS A 547 37.88 14.75 -11.13
N PHE A 548 38.68 13.74 -10.80
CA PHE A 548 39.37 13.71 -9.52
C PHE A 548 40.19 15.00 -9.32
N GLY A 549 40.15 15.58 -8.12
CA GLY A 549 40.78 16.87 -7.82
C GLY A 549 39.93 18.10 -8.18
N ASP A 550 38.80 17.96 -8.86
CA ASP A 550 37.82 19.04 -8.97
C ASP A 550 37.25 19.38 -7.58
N GLY A 551 36.84 20.64 -7.40
CA GLY A 551 36.13 21.07 -6.19
C GLY A 551 34.78 20.37 -6.01
N SER A 552 34.32 20.30 -4.76
CA SER A 552 32.97 19.84 -4.41
C SER A 552 31.90 20.58 -5.19
N PHE A 553 30.84 19.88 -5.61
CA PHE A 553 29.71 20.45 -6.35
C PHE A 553 28.40 20.24 -5.61
N THR A 554 27.42 21.11 -5.88
CA THR A 554 26.07 20.98 -5.36
C THR A 554 25.29 19.97 -6.19
N LEU A 555 24.63 19.03 -5.53
CA LEU A 555 23.61 18.18 -6.09
C LEU A 555 22.30 18.97 -6.10
N GLU A 556 21.68 19.06 -7.28
CA GLU A 556 20.39 19.71 -7.47
C GLU A 556 19.41 18.70 -8.03
N VAL A 557 18.16 18.76 -7.58
CA VAL A 557 17.05 18.00 -8.17
C VAL A 557 16.05 18.92 -8.85
N THR A 558 15.31 18.35 -9.79
CA THR A 558 14.11 18.94 -10.40
C THR A 558 12.97 17.91 -10.39
N GLY A 559 11.72 18.40 -10.42
CA GLY A 559 10.56 17.54 -10.13
C GLY A 559 10.46 17.17 -8.66
N GLY A 560 9.54 16.27 -8.34
CA GLY A 560 9.09 16.03 -6.97
C GLY A 560 8.08 17.08 -6.53
N SER A 561 6.83 16.69 -6.35
CA SER A 561 5.71 17.60 -6.04
C SER A 561 5.61 18.01 -4.56
N GLY A 562 6.32 17.33 -3.66
CA GLY A 562 6.24 17.60 -2.22
C GLY A 562 7.13 18.77 -1.76
N ASN A 563 6.94 19.19 -0.52
CA ASN A 563 7.80 20.12 0.22
C ASN A 563 8.87 19.42 1.06
N GLY A 564 8.84 18.09 1.15
CA GLY A 564 9.83 17.32 1.91
C GLY A 564 11.28 17.57 1.50
N GLU A 565 12.18 17.53 2.49
CA GLU A 565 13.62 17.75 2.31
C GLU A 565 14.24 16.73 1.33
N VAL A 566 15.24 17.16 0.58
CA VAL A 566 15.98 16.29 -0.35
C VAL A 566 17.24 15.79 0.33
N ILE A 567 17.20 14.54 0.79
CA ILE A 567 18.38 13.84 1.30
C ILE A 567 19.10 13.14 0.14
N TYR A 568 20.42 13.13 0.18
CA TYR A 568 21.25 12.53 -0.86
C TYR A 568 22.12 11.43 -0.26
N SER A 569 22.27 10.33 -0.98
CA SER A 569 23.13 9.20 -0.62
C SER A 569 23.95 8.76 -1.83
N CYS A 570 25.09 8.12 -1.56
CA CYS A 570 26.00 7.60 -2.56
C CYS A 570 26.21 6.10 -2.32
N ASP A 571 26.22 5.31 -3.40
CA ASP A 571 26.58 3.89 -3.34
C ASP A 571 28.08 3.67 -3.03
N LYS A 572 28.94 4.65 -3.35
CA LYS A 572 30.40 4.56 -3.32
C LYS A 572 31.05 5.80 -2.70
N ASN A 573 31.11 5.79 -1.36
CA ASN A 573 31.76 6.83 -0.56
C ASN A 573 33.27 7.00 -0.85
N ASP A 574 33.90 6.02 -1.51
CA ASP A 574 35.29 6.07 -1.99
C ASP A 574 35.45 6.77 -3.36
N VAL A 575 34.35 7.21 -3.96
CA VAL A 575 34.28 8.00 -5.21
C VAL A 575 33.66 9.37 -4.93
N ILE A 576 32.49 9.42 -4.28
CA ILE A 576 31.82 10.67 -3.85
C ILE A 576 31.33 10.53 -2.41
N SER A 577 31.70 11.49 -1.55
CA SER A 577 31.12 11.66 -0.21
C SER A 577 30.10 12.78 -0.24
N ILE A 578 28.97 12.63 0.44
CA ILE A 578 27.91 13.64 0.45
C ILE A 578 27.68 14.19 1.87
N SER A 579 27.51 15.51 1.98
CA SER A 579 27.09 16.19 3.21
C SER A 579 26.00 17.20 2.86
N GLY A 580 24.76 16.94 3.30
CA GLY A 580 23.58 17.69 2.83
C GLY A 580 23.40 17.51 1.32
N ASN A 581 23.35 18.61 0.56
CA ASN A 581 23.35 18.59 -0.91
C ASN A 581 24.75 18.75 -1.53
N LYS A 582 25.83 18.77 -0.74
CA LYS A 582 27.20 18.99 -1.23
C LYS A 582 27.91 17.66 -1.46
N ALA A 583 28.21 17.36 -2.73
CA ALA A 583 29.02 16.22 -3.14
C ALA A 583 30.50 16.62 -3.19
N THR A 584 31.32 15.95 -2.39
CA THR A 584 32.78 16.05 -2.38
C THR A 584 33.36 14.86 -3.13
N ILE A 585 34.25 15.12 -4.09
CA ILE A 585 34.93 14.08 -4.85
C ILE A 585 36.03 13.47 -3.98
N VAL A 586 35.98 12.15 -3.81
CA VAL A 586 36.92 11.35 -2.99
C VAL A 586 37.87 10.53 -3.86
N GLY A 587 37.41 10.09 -5.03
CA GLY A 587 38.19 9.31 -5.98
C GLY A 587 37.58 9.33 -7.39
N ALA A 588 38.34 8.87 -8.38
CA ALA A 588 37.80 8.62 -9.71
C ALA A 588 37.04 7.29 -9.75
N GLY A 589 36.06 7.21 -10.64
CA GLY A 589 35.15 6.08 -10.78
C GLY A 589 33.70 6.54 -10.95
N THR A 590 32.81 5.56 -11.08
CA THR A 590 31.39 5.78 -11.32
C THR A 590 30.60 5.53 -10.05
N ALA A 591 29.86 6.52 -9.56
CA ALA A 591 29.01 6.42 -8.38
C ALA A 591 27.56 6.76 -8.70
N THR A 592 26.62 5.97 -8.18
CA THR A 592 25.19 6.25 -8.22
C THR A 592 24.81 7.14 -7.04
N ILE A 593 24.37 8.35 -7.35
CA ILE A 593 23.74 9.24 -6.38
C ILE A 593 22.25 8.92 -6.33
N THR A 594 21.74 8.60 -5.15
CA THR A 594 20.30 8.51 -4.89
C THR A 594 19.85 9.74 -4.12
N ALA A 595 19.13 10.63 -4.79
CA ALA A 595 18.40 11.72 -4.16
C ALA A 595 17.03 11.20 -3.75
N THR A 596 16.71 11.24 -2.46
CA THR A 596 15.37 10.98 -1.94
C THR A 596 14.78 12.29 -1.52
N LYS A 597 13.78 12.77 -2.26
CA LYS A 597 12.92 13.82 -1.76
C LYS A 597 11.93 13.17 -0.80
N LEU A 598 12.09 13.46 0.49
CA LEU A 598 11.27 12.87 1.54
C LEU A 598 9.78 13.11 1.26
N GLY A 599 8.96 12.18 1.74
CA GLY A 599 7.51 12.38 1.76
C GLY A 599 7.15 13.46 2.78
N ASP A 600 6.06 14.16 2.53
CA ASP A 600 5.50 15.18 3.42
C ASP A 600 4.08 14.78 3.86
N GLU A 601 3.25 15.72 4.27
CA GLU A 601 1.85 15.46 4.66
C GLU A 601 0.95 15.04 3.50
N VAL A 602 1.36 15.17 2.24
CA VAL A 602 0.53 14.88 1.05
C VAL A 602 1.14 13.76 0.20
N TYR A 603 2.47 13.71 0.09
CA TYR A 603 3.16 12.88 -0.87
C TYR A 603 4.06 11.80 -0.26
N ASN A 604 4.16 10.65 -0.93
CA ASN A 604 5.18 9.62 -0.67
C ASN A 604 6.59 10.16 -0.95
N SER A 605 7.63 9.51 -0.42
CA SER A 605 9.01 9.84 -0.81
C SER A 605 9.26 9.47 -2.27
N ALA A 606 9.85 10.38 -3.04
CA ALA A 606 10.32 10.08 -4.40
C ALA A 606 11.84 9.98 -4.46
N THR A 607 12.32 8.97 -5.17
CA THR A 607 13.75 8.72 -5.37
C THR A 607 14.15 8.98 -6.82
N ALA A 608 15.27 9.65 -7.02
CA ALA A 608 15.95 9.76 -8.30
C ALA A 608 17.36 9.20 -8.17
N THR A 609 17.73 8.26 -9.03
CA THR A 609 19.10 7.77 -9.18
C THR A 609 19.76 8.47 -10.36
N TYR A 610 20.99 8.96 -10.18
CA TYR A 610 21.80 9.47 -11.28
C TYR A 610 23.24 9.00 -11.13
N GLU A 611 23.77 8.45 -12.21
CA GLU A 611 25.13 7.95 -12.27
C GLU A 611 26.09 9.12 -12.59
N ILE A 612 26.96 9.44 -11.63
CA ILE A 612 28.04 10.41 -11.82
C ILE A 612 29.35 9.65 -12.07
N ASN A 613 29.88 9.82 -13.27
CA ASN A 613 31.23 9.38 -13.61
C ASN A 613 32.24 10.48 -13.24
N ILE A 614 33.01 10.26 -12.17
CA ILE A 614 34.20 11.04 -11.86
C ILE A 614 35.34 10.49 -12.71
N LEU A 615 35.70 11.24 -13.75
CA LEU A 615 36.84 10.94 -14.59
C LEU A 615 38.15 11.01 -13.81
N LYS A 616 39.15 10.29 -14.30
CA LYS A 616 40.51 10.38 -13.77
C LYS A 616 41.11 11.77 -13.97
N ALA A 617 41.93 12.20 -13.01
CA ALA A 617 42.75 13.40 -13.14
C ALA A 617 43.91 13.20 -14.13
N PRO A 618 44.39 14.22 -14.85
CA PRO A 618 45.58 14.11 -15.69
C PRO A 618 46.78 13.59 -14.91
N ALA A 619 47.54 12.67 -15.49
CA ALA A 619 48.69 12.02 -14.85
C ALA A 619 49.66 13.08 -14.26
N PRO A 620 50.00 13.03 -12.96
CA PRO A 620 50.78 14.07 -12.32
C PRO A 620 52.26 13.93 -12.65
N SER A 621 53.01 15.02 -12.49
CA SER A 621 54.46 14.97 -12.64
C SER A 621 55.10 14.15 -11.50
N ILE A 622 56.01 13.26 -11.88
CA ILE A 622 56.74 12.39 -10.95
C ILE A 622 58.16 12.95 -10.79
N ASN A 623 58.38 13.67 -9.69
CA ASN A 623 59.70 14.07 -9.26
C ASN A 623 60.38 12.86 -8.60
N TYR A 624 61.63 12.57 -8.96
CA TYR A 624 62.38 11.48 -8.35
C TYR A 624 63.06 11.94 -7.03
N PRO A 625 63.31 11.00 -6.10
CA PRO A 625 64.04 11.28 -4.87
C PRO A 625 65.50 11.67 -5.15
N THR A 626 66.12 12.29 -4.16
CA THR A 626 67.58 12.42 -4.08
C THR A 626 68.17 11.24 -3.31
N ALA A 627 69.43 10.91 -3.60
CA ALA A 627 70.16 9.85 -2.93
C ALA A 627 71.13 10.43 -1.88
N SER A 628 71.24 9.79 -0.71
CA SER A 628 72.24 10.16 0.29
C SER A 628 73.67 9.93 -0.22
N ASN A 629 74.64 10.59 0.41
CA ASN A 629 76.04 10.40 0.04
C ASN A 629 76.51 8.99 0.44
N LEU A 630 77.45 8.43 -0.33
CA LEU A 630 78.16 7.18 -0.01
C LEU A 630 79.66 7.39 -0.02
N ILE A 631 80.39 6.46 0.58
CA ILE A 631 81.82 6.22 0.37
C ILE A 631 81.95 5.04 -0.61
N TYR A 632 82.92 5.10 -1.52
CA TYR A 632 83.16 4.01 -2.47
C TYR A 632 83.34 2.65 -1.76
N GLY A 633 82.74 1.60 -2.31
CA GLY A 633 82.68 0.27 -1.69
C GLY A 633 81.40 -0.05 -0.90
N GLN A 634 80.58 0.98 -0.61
CA GLN A 634 79.19 0.80 -0.22
C GLN A 634 78.31 0.43 -1.43
N LYS A 635 77.15 -0.17 -1.20
CA LYS A 635 76.16 -0.51 -2.24
C LYS A 635 75.10 0.59 -2.36
N LEU A 636 74.33 0.60 -3.46
CA LEU A 636 73.15 1.48 -3.58
C LEU A 636 72.12 1.23 -2.47
N SER A 637 72.00 0.01 -1.95
CA SER A 637 71.21 -0.32 -0.75
C SER A 637 71.53 0.57 0.46
N ASP A 638 72.76 1.04 0.56
CA ASP A 638 73.24 1.85 1.68
C ASP A 638 72.91 3.35 1.47
N SER A 639 72.45 3.71 0.27
CA SER A 639 72.05 5.07 -0.10
C SER A 639 70.55 5.26 0.04
N VAL A 640 70.13 6.02 1.05
CA VAL A 640 68.74 6.34 1.34
C VAL A 640 68.17 7.27 0.26
N LEU A 641 67.09 6.84 -0.39
CA LEU A 641 66.30 7.66 -1.30
C LEU A 641 65.38 8.57 -0.48
N THR A 642 65.57 9.89 -0.58
CA THR A 642 64.83 10.91 0.18
C THR A 642 64.05 11.84 -0.76
N GLY A 643 62.78 12.09 -0.45
CA GLY A 643 61.91 12.96 -1.25
C GLY A 643 61.29 12.25 -2.46
N GLY A 644 61.04 12.99 -3.53
CA GLY A 644 60.28 12.53 -4.69
C GLY A 644 58.75 12.55 -4.49
N SER A 645 57.99 12.26 -5.54
CA SER A 645 56.50 12.27 -5.53
C SER A 645 55.90 11.04 -4.83
N THR A 646 56.27 10.78 -3.58
CA THR A 646 55.84 9.59 -2.79
C THR A 646 54.35 9.52 -2.53
N GLN A 647 53.66 10.67 -2.56
CA GLN A 647 52.18 10.73 -2.55
C GLN A 647 51.54 9.94 -3.71
N TYR A 648 52.26 9.75 -4.82
CA TYR A 648 51.77 9.01 -6.00
C TYR A 648 52.28 7.57 -6.11
N GLY A 649 53.24 7.15 -5.28
CA GLY A 649 53.86 5.83 -5.40
C GLY A 649 55.10 5.66 -4.54
N SER A 650 55.83 4.58 -4.78
CA SER A 650 57.10 4.28 -4.11
C SER A 650 58.27 4.41 -5.08
N PHE A 651 59.47 4.63 -4.54
CA PHE A 651 60.71 4.65 -5.30
C PHE A 651 61.66 3.59 -4.73
N LYS A 652 62.24 2.78 -5.60
CA LYS A 652 63.26 1.78 -5.22
C LYS A 652 64.43 1.83 -6.21
N TRP A 653 65.65 1.59 -5.74
CA TRP A 653 66.76 1.22 -6.63
C TRP A 653 66.37 -0.02 -7.46
N ASP A 654 66.54 0.09 -8.78
CA ASP A 654 66.31 -0.99 -9.75
C ASP A 654 67.23 -2.18 -9.50
N ASN A 655 68.50 -1.88 -9.15
CA ASN A 655 69.45 -2.85 -8.62
C ASN A 655 70.21 -2.25 -7.43
N GLU A 656 69.74 -2.55 -6.23
CA GLU A 656 70.32 -2.10 -4.95
C GLU A 656 71.74 -2.65 -4.68
N ASN A 657 72.18 -3.69 -5.38
CA ASN A 657 73.48 -4.32 -5.16
C ASN A 657 74.65 -3.66 -5.93
N ILE A 658 74.38 -2.67 -6.78
CA ILE A 658 75.44 -1.94 -7.50
C ILE A 658 76.33 -1.19 -6.49
N VAL A 659 77.64 -1.29 -6.68
CA VAL A 659 78.64 -0.46 -5.98
C VAL A 659 78.90 0.78 -6.84
N PRO A 660 78.47 1.98 -6.42
CA PRO A 660 78.52 3.14 -7.28
C PRO A 660 79.91 3.78 -7.27
N THR A 661 80.38 4.17 -8.45
CA THR A 661 81.66 4.86 -8.63
C THR A 661 81.57 6.33 -8.25
N VAL A 662 82.71 6.92 -7.84
CA VAL A 662 82.82 8.36 -7.53
C VAL A 662 82.37 9.22 -8.72
N GLU A 663 82.85 8.87 -9.91
CA GLU A 663 82.33 9.40 -11.16
C GLU A 663 81.16 8.53 -11.63
N ASN A 664 79.93 9.02 -11.43
CA ASN A 664 78.71 8.38 -11.94
C ASN A 664 77.74 9.40 -12.54
N LYS A 665 76.90 8.91 -13.46
CA LYS A 665 75.80 9.66 -14.11
C LYS A 665 74.44 9.42 -13.45
N GLY A 666 74.45 8.89 -12.22
CA GLY A 666 73.28 8.37 -11.52
C GLY A 666 72.89 6.94 -11.91
N TYR A 667 72.02 6.36 -11.09
CA TYR A 667 71.60 4.96 -11.15
C TYR A 667 70.09 4.84 -11.21
N SER A 668 69.61 3.78 -11.86
CA SER A 668 68.18 3.56 -12.11
C SER A 668 67.41 3.42 -10.79
N VAL A 669 66.46 4.33 -10.60
CA VAL A 669 65.41 4.25 -9.58
C VAL A 669 64.10 3.97 -10.32
N VAL A 670 63.37 2.94 -9.90
CA VAL A 670 62.03 2.61 -10.36
C VAL A 670 61.03 3.36 -9.51
N PHE A 671 60.14 4.12 -10.15
CA PHE A 671 58.89 4.58 -9.54
C PHE A 671 57.79 3.56 -9.78
N THR A 672 57.10 3.12 -8.73
CA THR A 672 55.93 2.25 -8.80
C THR A 672 54.70 2.98 -8.26
N PRO A 673 53.68 3.28 -9.10
CA PRO A 673 52.47 3.97 -8.67
C PRO A 673 51.72 3.22 -7.56
N ASN A 674 51.18 3.95 -6.58
CA ASN A 674 50.35 3.34 -5.53
C ASN A 674 48.90 3.11 -6.03
N ALA A 675 48.14 2.25 -5.33
CA ALA A 675 46.77 1.91 -5.71
C ALA A 675 45.83 3.14 -5.78
N TYR A 676 46.02 4.12 -4.88
CA TYR A 676 45.28 5.39 -4.89
C TYR A 676 45.50 6.17 -6.20
N THR A 677 46.75 6.18 -6.69
CA THR A 677 47.13 6.86 -7.93
C THR A 677 46.60 6.14 -9.16
N LEU A 678 46.71 4.81 -9.19
CA LEU A 678 46.14 3.97 -10.24
C LEU A 678 44.61 4.08 -10.31
N LYS A 679 43.94 4.32 -9.17
CA LYS A 679 42.50 4.61 -9.14
C LYS A 679 42.21 5.99 -9.73
N ASN A 680 42.86 7.02 -9.21
CA ASN A 680 42.40 8.40 -9.32
C ASN A 680 42.96 9.21 -10.50
N TYR A 681 44.07 8.79 -11.08
CA TYR A 681 44.73 9.49 -12.19
C TYR A 681 44.72 8.67 -13.49
N GLU A 682 44.88 9.37 -14.62
CA GLU A 682 45.09 8.81 -15.95
C GLU A 682 46.34 7.92 -15.96
N THR A 683 46.49 7.07 -16.98
CA THR A 683 47.46 5.97 -16.98
C THR A 683 48.89 6.40 -16.62
N ILE A 684 49.31 6.09 -15.40
CA ILE A 684 50.69 6.21 -14.94
C ILE A 684 51.24 4.80 -14.85
N GLN A 685 52.24 4.50 -15.66
CA GLN A 685 52.99 3.25 -15.60
C GLN A 685 54.22 3.42 -14.71
N SER A 686 54.74 2.28 -14.22
CA SER A 686 56.08 2.24 -13.64
C SER A 686 57.09 2.82 -14.62
N ARG A 687 57.98 3.68 -14.11
CA ARG A 687 58.94 4.43 -14.91
C ARG A 687 60.28 4.47 -14.17
N THR A 688 61.36 4.56 -14.93
CA THR A 688 62.74 4.60 -14.40
C THR A 688 63.38 5.95 -14.66
N SER A 689 64.22 6.42 -13.75
CA SER A 689 65.10 7.57 -13.97
C SER A 689 66.39 7.42 -13.18
N ASN A 690 67.47 8.05 -13.66
CA ASN A 690 68.77 7.98 -13.01
C ASN A 690 68.86 9.02 -11.89
N VAL A 691 68.89 8.57 -10.65
CA VAL A 691 69.17 9.43 -9.49
C VAL A 691 70.68 9.48 -9.27
N LYS A 692 71.26 10.69 -9.27
CA LYS A 692 72.69 10.89 -9.03
C LYS A 692 73.04 10.61 -7.57
N VAL A 693 73.96 9.68 -7.34
CA VAL A 693 74.51 9.38 -6.00
C VAL A 693 75.82 10.12 -5.85
N LYS A 694 75.98 10.92 -4.80
CA LYS A 694 77.26 11.55 -4.50
C LYS A 694 78.14 10.56 -3.74
N VAL A 695 79.08 9.94 -4.45
CA VAL A 695 80.04 9.00 -3.85
C VAL A 695 81.36 9.72 -3.61
N THR A 696 81.91 9.60 -2.39
CA THR A 696 83.25 10.07 -2.04
C THR A 696 84.26 8.94 -2.18
N LYS A 697 85.51 9.30 -2.48
CA LYS A 697 86.61 8.33 -2.58
C LYS A 697 86.85 7.62 -1.25
N ALA A 698 87.14 6.33 -1.31
CA ALA A 698 87.45 5.52 -0.13
C ALA A 698 88.92 5.65 0.28
N ASN A 699 89.20 5.60 1.57
CA ASN A 699 90.57 5.51 2.10
C ASN A 699 91.02 4.06 2.05
N THR A 700 92.09 3.77 1.32
CA THR A 700 92.71 2.44 1.22
C THR A 700 93.96 2.34 2.08
N LYS A 701 94.42 1.12 2.38
CA LYS A 701 95.67 0.82 3.08
C LYS A 701 96.70 0.27 2.09
N VAL A 702 97.94 0.72 2.21
CA VAL A 702 99.08 0.21 1.42
C VAL A 702 99.96 -0.64 2.34
N ASN A 703 100.19 -1.89 1.97
CA ASN A 703 101.07 -2.83 2.67
C ASN A 703 102.31 -3.07 1.79
N LEU A 704 103.51 -2.75 2.28
CA LEU A 704 104.76 -2.89 1.53
C LEU A 704 105.59 -4.08 2.02
N THR A 705 106.15 -4.84 1.07
CA THR A 705 107.10 -5.93 1.29
C THR A 705 108.31 -5.77 0.36
N SER A 706 109.44 -6.36 0.73
CA SER A 706 110.65 -6.41 -0.10
C SER A 706 111.26 -7.81 -0.10
N ARG A 707 112.05 -8.11 -1.13
CA ARG A 707 112.99 -9.24 -1.16
C ARG A 707 114.24 -8.88 -1.96
N ILE A 708 115.38 -9.42 -1.56
CA ILE A 708 116.62 -9.32 -2.35
C ILE A 708 116.62 -10.49 -3.36
N SER A 709 117.08 -10.23 -4.58
CA SER A 709 117.24 -11.25 -5.62
C SER A 709 118.73 -11.39 -5.95
N ASP A 710 119.30 -12.54 -5.61
CA ASP A 710 120.73 -12.84 -5.72
C ASP A 710 121.12 -13.27 -7.15
N ASP A 711 121.15 -12.31 -8.08
CA ASP A 711 121.84 -12.49 -9.37
C ASP A 711 123.31 -12.08 -9.25
N ILE A 712 124.22 -12.97 -9.64
CA ILE A 712 125.68 -12.76 -9.52
C ILE A 712 126.09 -11.47 -10.25
N GLY A 713 126.62 -10.50 -9.48
CA GLY A 713 127.21 -9.26 -9.99
C GLY A 713 126.36 -7.99 -9.84
N SER A 714 125.11 -8.07 -9.36
CA SER A 714 124.37 -6.86 -8.94
C SER A 714 123.23 -7.19 -7.96
N SER A 715 123.28 -6.62 -6.75
CA SER A 715 122.17 -6.72 -5.79
C SER A 715 120.91 -6.06 -6.37
N LYS A 716 119.78 -6.77 -6.32
CA LYS A 716 118.46 -6.27 -6.76
C LYS A 716 117.46 -6.38 -5.62
N ILE A 717 116.68 -5.33 -5.36
CA ILE A 717 115.57 -5.34 -4.39
C ILE A 717 114.26 -5.34 -5.16
N VAL A 718 113.45 -6.39 -5.01
CA VAL A 718 112.07 -6.39 -5.50
C VAL A 718 111.16 -5.86 -4.40
N LEU A 719 110.56 -4.69 -4.65
CA LEU A 719 109.56 -4.05 -3.81
C LEU A 719 108.16 -4.42 -4.31
N THR A 720 107.29 -4.88 -3.40
CA THR A 720 105.92 -5.26 -3.72
C THR A 720 104.96 -4.56 -2.75
N ALA A 721 104.14 -3.66 -3.29
CA ALA A 721 103.08 -2.95 -2.56
C ALA A 721 101.72 -3.57 -2.89
N SER A 722 100.98 -4.00 -1.88
CA SER A 722 99.60 -4.46 -1.96
C SER A 722 98.66 -3.39 -1.40
N ILE A 723 97.59 -3.06 -2.12
CA ILE A 723 96.69 -1.96 -1.81
C ILE A 723 95.27 -2.51 -1.62
N ASP A 724 94.74 -2.38 -0.41
CA ASP A 724 93.53 -3.09 0.02
C ASP A 724 92.26 -2.47 -0.56
N LYS A 725 91.38 -3.27 -1.14
CA LYS A 725 90.04 -2.80 -1.55
C LYS A 725 89.16 -2.49 -0.34
N VAL A 726 88.22 -1.55 -0.49
CA VAL A 726 87.29 -1.17 0.58
C VAL A 726 85.90 -1.73 0.31
N GLY A 727 85.37 -2.47 1.27
CA GLY A 727 84.02 -3.05 1.20
C GLY A 727 83.80 -3.90 -0.05
N ASN A 728 82.75 -3.58 -0.80
CA ASN A 728 82.38 -4.24 -2.06
C ASN A 728 83.10 -3.64 -3.28
N GLY A 729 83.99 -2.66 -3.11
CA GLY A 729 84.67 -1.96 -4.21
C GLY A 729 85.58 -2.87 -5.03
N ASP A 730 85.79 -2.50 -6.30
CA ASP A 730 86.80 -3.17 -7.14
C ASP A 730 88.20 -3.09 -6.53
N ASN A 731 89.06 -4.03 -6.95
CA ASN A 731 90.49 -4.01 -6.66
C ASN A 731 91.09 -2.66 -7.09
N VAL A 732 92.00 -2.13 -6.26
CA VAL A 732 92.56 -0.78 -6.43
C VAL A 732 93.37 -0.69 -7.73
N THR A 733 93.22 0.43 -8.44
CA THR A 733 93.91 0.73 -9.70
C THR A 733 94.77 2.00 -9.57
N GLY A 734 95.45 2.42 -10.63
CA GLY A 734 96.37 3.56 -10.60
C GLY A 734 97.82 3.12 -10.42
N THR A 735 98.64 3.96 -9.78
CA THR A 735 100.09 3.70 -9.64
C THR A 735 100.61 3.92 -8.23
N VAL A 736 101.61 3.12 -7.88
CA VAL A 736 102.44 3.28 -6.68
C VAL A 736 103.76 3.93 -7.06
N ARG A 737 104.18 4.90 -6.27
CA ARG A 737 105.54 5.45 -6.26
C ARG A 737 106.31 4.82 -5.11
N PHE A 738 107.42 4.14 -5.40
CA PHE A 738 108.31 3.66 -4.34
C PHE A 738 109.33 4.75 -4.00
N VAL A 739 109.45 5.05 -2.71
CA VAL A 739 110.23 6.16 -2.17
C VAL A 739 111.34 5.58 -1.29
N ASN A 740 112.56 6.06 -1.49
CA ASN A 740 113.71 5.83 -0.63
C ASN A 740 113.73 6.91 0.46
N CYS A 741 113.67 6.47 1.71
CA CYS A 741 113.61 7.29 2.93
C CYS A 741 114.88 7.14 3.79
N THR A 742 115.94 6.53 3.25
CA THR A 742 117.14 6.10 4.01
C THR A 742 117.76 7.24 4.83
N ASP A 743 117.91 8.41 4.22
CA ASP A 743 118.55 9.58 4.83
C ASP A 743 117.57 10.47 5.62
N GLY A 744 116.36 9.97 5.89
CA GLY A 744 115.27 10.74 6.53
C GLY A 744 114.58 11.75 5.63
N ILE A 745 114.93 11.80 4.33
CA ILE A 745 114.28 12.62 3.31
C ILE A 745 113.66 11.70 2.27
N ASP A 746 112.40 11.95 1.91
CA ASP A 746 111.70 11.23 0.85
C ASP A 746 112.31 11.55 -0.52
N SER A 747 112.98 10.57 -1.11
CA SER A 747 113.55 10.62 -2.46
C SER A 747 112.91 9.55 -3.33
N ASP A 748 112.55 9.89 -4.57
CA ASP A 748 111.94 8.92 -5.47
C ASP A 748 112.97 7.90 -5.96
N ILE A 749 112.62 6.62 -5.93
CA ILE A 749 113.45 5.58 -6.55
C ILE A 749 113.33 5.72 -8.07
N GLU A 750 114.48 5.89 -8.74
CA GLU A 750 114.55 6.08 -10.19
C GLU A 750 113.87 4.92 -10.93
N GLY A 751 112.96 5.23 -11.87
CA GLY A 751 112.15 4.23 -12.57
C GLY A 751 110.98 3.63 -11.76
N ALA A 752 110.91 3.86 -10.44
CA ALA A 752 109.81 3.44 -9.58
C ALA A 752 108.80 4.58 -9.29
N THR A 753 108.87 5.68 -10.03
CA THR A 753 108.06 6.88 -9.81
C THR A 753 106.56 6.70 -10.08
N SER A 754 106.19 5.72 -10.92
CA SER A 754 104.80 5.45 -11.29
C SER A 754 104.62 4.00 -11.75
N VAL A 755 104.55 3.08 -10.79
CA VAL A 755 104.44 1.63 -11.02
C VAL A 755 102.99 1.20 -11.05
N SER A 756 102.51 0.69 -12.18
CA SER A 756 101.11 0.31 -12.37
C SER A 756 100.67 -0.82 -11.43
N ILE A 757 99.54 -0.62 -10.76
CA ILE A 757 98.88 -1.63 -9.94
C ILE A 757 98.16 -2.63 -10.85
N LYS A 758 98.38 -3.93 -10.63
CA LYS A 758 97.64 -5.04 -11.23
C LYS A 758 97.04 -5.89 -10.13
N ASN A 759 95.72 -6.09 -10.15
CA ASN A 759 94.98 -6.84 -9.11
C ASN A 759 95.27 -6.37 -7.67
N GLY A 760 95.33 -5.06 -7.44
CA GLY A 760 95.68 -4.49 -6.13
C GLY A 760 97.17 -4.53 -5.79
N VAL A 761 98.05 -5.08 -6.63
CA VAL A 761 99.50 -5.18 -6.37
C VAL A 761 100.33 -4.41 -7.38
N ALA A 762 101.24 -3.55 -6.91
CA ALA A 762 102.33 -2.97 -7.71
C ALA A 762 103.65 -3.66 -7.31
N THR A 763 104.50 -3.99 -8.28
CA THR A 763 105.82 -4.58 -8.02
C THR A 763 106.88 -3.90 -8.89
N TYR A 764 108.00 -3.56 -8.27
CA TYR A 764 109.14 -2.89 -8.89
C TYR A 764 110.44 -3.60 -8.51
N THR A 765 111.42 -3.65 -9.41
CA THR A 765 112.74 -4.21 -9.14
C THR A 765 113.78 -3.09 -9.20
N TRP A 766 114.27 -2.69 -8.03
CA TRP A 766 115.32 -1.69 -7.87
C TRP A 766 116.68 -2.37 -8.04
N THR A 767 117.55 -1.79 -8.87
CA THR A 767 118.86 -2.34 -9.24
C THR A 767 119.91 -1.24 -9.24
N GLY A 768 121.19 -1.61 -9.07
CA GLY A 768 122.32 -0.68 -9.22
C GLY A 768 122.50 0.30 -8.06
N MET A 769 121.86 0.06 -6.93
CA MET A 769 122.02 0.87 -5.72
C MET A 769 123.27 0.44 -4.90
N PRO A 770 124.00 1.39 -4.26
CA PRO A 770 125.15 1.10 -3.40
C PRO A 770 124.89 0.08 -2.27
N GLU A 771 125.92 -0.66 -1.86
CA GLU A 771 125.82 -1.65 -0.78
C GLU A 771 125.66 -0.98 0.60
N GLN A 772 124.41 -0.76 1.03
CA GLN A 772 124.05 -0.19 2.33
C GLN A 772 122.69 -0.70 2.84
N LEU A 773 122.27 -0.19 4.00
CA LEU A 773 120.90 -0.32 4.52
C LEU A 773 119.99 0.71 3.84
N TYR A 774 118.89 0.27 3.24
CA TYR A 774 117.85 1.14 2.67
C TYR A 774 116.59 1.17 3.52
N LYS A 775 116.01 2.34 3.72
CA LYS A 775 114.60 2.49 4.15
C LYS A 775 113.74 2.84 2.94
N VAL A 776 112.60 2.18 2.80
CA VAL A 776 111.68 2.38 1.67
C VAL A 776 110.22 2.38 2.10
N LYS A 777 109.39 3.18 1.43
CA LYS A 777 107.92 3.15 1.54
C LYS A 777 107.25 3.23 0.17
N ALA A 778 105.99 2.82 0.12
CA ALA A 778 105.16 2.85 -1.08
C ALA A 778 104.09 3.92 -0.93
N VAL A 779 104.05 4.88 -1.86
CA VAL A 779 103.03 5.94 -1.91
C VAL A 779 102.08 5.63 -3.06
N TYR A 780 100.87 5.22 -2.71
CA TYR A 780 99.78 5.08 -3.66
C TYR A 780 99.19 6.46 -4.01
N SER A 781 99.12 6.76 -5.30
CA SER A 781 98.67 8.06 -5.83
C SER A 781 97.15 8.30 -5.74
N GLY A 782 96.35 7.27 -5.43
CA GLY A 782 94.89 7.32 -5.58
C GLY A 782 94.45 6.96 -7.00
N ASP A 783 93.16 6.70 -7.17
CA ASP A 783 92.52 6.53 -8.49
C ASP A 783 91.17 7.25 -8.54
N LYS A 784 90.32 6.95 -9.52
CA LYS A 784 88.97 7.52 -9.63
C LYS A 784 88.12 7.33 -8.37
N ASN A 785 88.31 6.22 -7.65
CA ASN A 785 87.46 5.73 -6.56
C ASN A 785 88.15 5.68 -5.19
N TYR A 786 89.49 5.63 -5.14
CA TYR A 786 90.27 5.60 -3.90
C TYR A 786 91.13 6.87 -3.72
N ASN A 787 91.27 7.32 -2.48
CA ASN A 787 92.20 8.38 -2.11
C ASN A 787 93.65 7.87 -2.14
N SER A 788 94.61 8.80 -2.21
CA SER A 788 96.02 8.47 -2.01
C SER A 788 96.26 7.93 -0.60
N ALA A 789 97.25 7.07 -0.47
CA ALA A 789 97.65 6.42 0.77
C ALA A 789 99.14 6.07 0.71
N PHE A 790 99.75 5.73 1.84
CA PHE A 790 101.14 5.28 1.88
C PHE A 790 101.31 4.10 2.85
N SER A 791 102.39 3.33 2.66
CA SER A 791 102.78 2.28 3.58
C SER A 791 103.63 2.83 4.71
N GLU A 792 103.72 2.07 5.81
CA GLU A 792 104.85 2.18 6.74
C GLU A 792 106.19 2.00 6.00
N GLU A 793 107.27 2.50 6.62
CA GLU A 793 108.64 2.30 6.14
C GLU A 793 109.15 0.90 6.48
N ILE A 794 109.81 0.23 5.53
CA ILE A 794 110.53 -1.03 5.74
C ILE A 794 112.02 -0.85 5.48
N SER A 795 112.86 -1.66 6.16
CA SER A 795 114.33 -1.61 6.03
C SER A 795 114.86 -2.82 5.25
N VAL A 796 115.88 -2.62 4.41
CA VAL A 796 116.46 -3.64 3.51
C VAL A 796 117.99 -3.52 3.48
N ASP A 797 118.71 -4.51 4.00
CA ASP A 797 120.19 -4.48 4.13
C ASP A 797 120.89 -5.31 3.04
N ILE A 798 121.71 -4.64 2.22
CA ILE A 798 122.54 -5.29 1.19
C ILE A 798 124.05 -5.23 1.47
N SER A 799 124.49 -4.92 2.70
CA SER A 799 125.90 -4.69 3.07
C SER A 799 126.71 -5.92 3.53
N LYS A 800 126.09 -7.10 3.67
CA LYS A 800 126.71 -8.35 4.19
C LYS A 800 126.44 -9.57 3.29
N LYS A 801 127.37 -10.54 3.26
CA LYS A 801 127.28 -11.78 2.46
C LYS A 801 126.37 -12.83 3.10
N THR A 802 125.68 -13.62 2.29
CA THR A 802 124.87 -14.77 2.77
C THR A 802 125.77 -15.96 3.14
N GLN A 803 125.41 -16.75 4.17
CA GLN A 803 126.12 -18.00 4.50
C GLN A 803 125.90 -19.07 3.41
N GLU A 804 126.77 -20.08 3.36
CA GLU A 804 126.49 -21.31 2.62
C GLU A 804 125.29 -22.06 3.19
N ASN A 805 124.71 -22.95 2.37
CA ASN A 805 123.44 -23.63 2.63
C ASN A 805 123.34 -24.20 4.05
N PHE A 806 122.53 -23.57 4.88
CA PHE A 806 122.23 -23.98 6.25
C PHE A 806 120.89 -24.72 6.27
N ALA A 807 120.88 -25.95 6.77
CA ALA A 807 119.73 -26.84 6.74
C ALA A 807 119.49 -27.50 8.10
N ILE A 808 118.23 -27.59 8.54
CA ILE A 808 117.83 -28.57 9.58
C ILE A 808 117.88 -29.97 8.96
N ASP A 809 118.30 -30.97 9.72
CA ASP A 809 118.18 -32.36 9.27
C ASP A 809 116.71 -32.81 9.23
N PRO A 810 116.31 -33.65 8.25
CA PRO A 810 114.92 -34.04 8.08
C PRO A 810 114.35 -34.73 9.33
N ILE A 811 113.26 -34.18 9.86
CA ILE A 811 112.51 -34.77 10.96
C ILE A 811 111.47 -35.71 10.34
N GLY A 812 111.57 -37.01 10.61
CA GLY A 812 110.54 -37.98 10.23
C GLY A 812 109.22 -37.71 10.96
N SER A 813 108.11 -38.31 10.50
CA SER A 813 106.76 -38.07 11.04
C SER A 813 106.69 -38.20 12.57
N LYS A 814 105.81 -37.39 13.17
CA LYS A 814 105.54 -37.34 14.61
C LYS A 814 104.05 -37.48 14.83
N ILE A 815 103.66 -38.17 15.89
CA ILE A 815 102.27 -38.29 16.33
C ILE A 815 102.17 -37.73 17.74
N TYR A 816 101.03 -37.12 18.08
CA TYR A 816 100.80 -36.67 19.45
C TYR A 816 100.96 -37.81 20.47
N GLY A 817 101.79 -37.58 21.50
CA GLY A 817 102.21 -38.60 22.47
C GLY A 817 103.59 -39.21 22.24
N ASP A 818 104.26 -38.91 21.13
CA ASP A 818 105.66 -39.32 20.91
C ASP A 818 106.61 -38.69 21.94
N LYS A 819 107.67 -39.42 22.30
CA LYS A 819 108.70 -38.93 23.23
C LYS A 819 109.49 -37.75 22.63
N PRO A 820 110.04 -36.85 23.46
CA PRO A 820 110.91 -35.77 23.01
C PRO A 820 112.07 -36.28 22.13
N PHE A 821 112.42 -35.51 21.11
CA PHE A 821 113.43 -35.87 20.11
C PHE A 821 114.45 -34.75 19.89
N THR A 822 115.65 -35.11 19.45
CA THR A 822 116.77 -34.16 19.29
C THR A 822 116.82 -33.58 17.88
N LEU A 823 117.10 -32.29 17.80
CA LEU A 823 117.26 -31.51 16.57
C LEU A 823 118.74 -31.38 16.19
N TYR A 824 119.01 -31.42 14.90
CA TYR A 824 120.34 -31.32 14.29
C TYR A 824 120.29 -30.43 13.05
N THR A 825 121.42 -29.81 12.72
CA THR A 825 121.60 -28.95 11.53
C THR A 825 122.90 -29.28 10.82
N LYS A 826 122.90 -29.08 9.51
CA LYS A 826 124.06 -29.22 8.63
C LYS A 826 124.31 -27.95 7.81
N GLY A 827 125.57 -27.73 7.45
CA GLY A 827 126.00 -26.56 6.69
C GLY A 827 125.91 -25.25 7.49
N GLY A 828 125.88 -24.12 6.78
CA GLY A 828 126.09 -22.79 7.37
C GLY A 828 127.57 -22.48 7.62
N ASN A 829 127.98 -21.25 7.32
CA ASN A 829 129.35 -20.76 7.52
C ASN A 829 129.41 -19.76 8.70
N GLY A 830 130.63 -19.37 9.10
CA GLY A 830 130.83 -18.39 10.18
C GLY A 830 130.67 -18.97 11.58
N SER A 831 130.89 -18.15 12.60
CA SER A 831 131.05 -18.59 14.01
C SER A 831 129.80 -18.50 14.88
N GLY A 832 128.72 -17.89 14.38
CA GLY A 832 127.49 -17.70 15.16
C GLY A 832 126.80 -19.01 15.59
N GLU A 833 126.26 -18.98 16.82
CA GLU A 833 125.52 -20.06 17.48
C GLU A 833 124.25 -20.45 16.71
N VAL A 834 123.87 -21.73 16.82
CA VAL A 834 122.60 -22.26 16.29
C VAL A 834 121.57 -22.33 17.42
N ILE A 835 120.52 -21.52 17.30
CA ILE A 835 119.36 -21.56 18.19
C ILE A 835 118.19 -22.17 17.44
N PHE A 836 117.46 -23.08 18.07
CA PHE A 836 116.24 -23.65 17.51
C PHE A 836 115.01 -23.01 18.18
N GLU A 837 114.09 -22.52 17.36
CA GLU A 837 112.78 -22.02 17.77
C GLU A 837 111.67 -22.80 17.07
N SER A 838 110.51 -22.90 17.71
CA SER A 838 109.28 -23.42 17.08
C SER A 838 108.36 -22.25 16.81
N SER A 839 107.75 -22.22 15.63
CA SER A 839 106.73 -21.22 15.29
C SER A 839 105.54 -21.27 16.24
N ASP A 840 105.30 -22.41 16.90
CA ASP A 840 104.34 -22.54 17.98
C ASP A 840 104.90 -23.46 19.09
N SER A 841 105.36 -22.82 20.17
CA SER A 841 105.86 -23.52 21.36
C SER A 841 104.79 -24.29 22.13
N SER A 842 103.50 -24.04 21.87
CA SER A 842 102.38 -24.80 22.44
C SER A 842 102.09 -26.10 21.69
N ILE A 843 102.65 -26.29 20.49
CA ILE A 843 102.59 -27.54 19.72
C ILE A 843 103.88 -28.34 19.88
N ILE A 844 105.05 -27.70 19.64
CA ILE A 844 106.36 -28.24 19.99
C ILE A 844 107.18 -27.18 20.72
N SER A 845 107.53 -27.42 21.98
CA SER A 845 108.50 -26.57 22.69
C SER A 845 109.93 -27.09 22.50
N ILE A 846 110.91 -26.21 22.36
CA ILE A 846 112.32 -26.61 22.27
C ILE A 846 113.10 -26.08 23.47
N SER A 847 113.93 -26.94 24.06
CA SER A 847 114.91 -26.56 25.08
C SER A 847 116.30 -27.03 24.65
N GLY A 848 117.22 -26.09 24.44
CA GLY A 848 118.48 -26.36 23.75
C GLY A 848 118.21 -26.87 22.32
N ASN A 849 118.52 -28.15 22.08
CA ASN A 849 118.17 -28.84 20.84
C ASN A 849 117.19 -30.02 21.04
N ILE A 850 116.47 -30.09 22.17
CA ILE A 850 115.45 -31.14 22.40
C ILE A 850 114.05 -30.56 22.18
N ALA A 851 113.36 -31.10 21.17
CA ALA A 851 111.97 -30.81 20.83
C ALA A 851 111.02 -31.72 21.61
N THR A 852 110.05 -31.13 22.31
CA THR A 852 109.01 -31.83 23.09
C THR A 852 107.64 -31.50 22.51
N ILE A 853 106.85 -32.54 22.22
CA ILE A 853 105.51 -32.43 21.63
C ILE A 853 104.46 -32.21 22.72
N HIS A 854 103.66 -31.17 22.56
CA HIS A 854 102.58 -30.76 23.49
C HIS A 854 101.19 -30.81 22.86
N LYS A 855 101.10 -30.65 21.53
CA LYS A 855 99.85 -30.73 20.76
C LYS A 855 100.09 -31.35 19.38
N ALA A 856 99.00 -31.72 18.71
CA ALA A 856 99.02 -32.04 17.28
C ALA A 856 98.87 -30.75 16.46
N GLY A 857 99.36 -30.79 15.23
CA GLY A 857 99.33 -29.66 14.31
C GLY A 857 100.67 -29.46 13.60
N ASN A 858 100.71 -28.43 12.77
CA ASN A 858 101.86 -28.10 11.95
C ASN A 858 102.65 -26.95 12.58
N VAL A 859 103.89 -27.22 12.98
CA VAL A 859 104.86 -26.17 13.32
C VAL A 859 105.88 -26.04 12.23
N ILE A 860 106.46 -24.85 12.12
CA ILE A 860 107.74 -24.67 11.45
C ILE A 860 108.78 -24.66 12.56
N ILE A 861 109.66 -25.67 12.58
CA ILE A 861 110.86 -25.61 13.39
C ILE A 861 111.89 -24.83 12.59
N THR A 862 112.37 -23.76 13.21
CA THR A 862 113.34 -22.84 12.64
C THR A 862 114.64 -22.97 13.40
N ALA A 863 115.70 -23.40 12.71
CA ALA A 863 117.06 -23.23 13.17
C ALA A 863 117.55 -21.88 12.67
N LYS A 864 118.16 -21.14 13.58
CA LYS A 864 118.70 -19.81 13.35
C LYS A 864 120.18 -19.86 13.70
N LYS A 865 121.02 -19.90 12.68
CA LYS A 865 122.47 -19.74 12.83
C LYS A 865 122.79 -18.26 12.73
N HIS A 866 123.06 -17.65 13.89
CA HIS A 866 123.28 -16.22 13.97
C HIS A 866 124.39 -15.74 13.02
N GLY A 867 124.20 -14.52 12.51
CA GLY A 867 125.20 -13.87 11.66
C GLY A 867 126.43 -13.45 12.45
N ASP A 868 127.52 -13.15 11.74
CA ASP A 868 128.73 -12.59 12.32
C ASP A 868 129.18 -11.31 11.57
N GLU A 869 130.46 -10.95 11.71
CA GLU A 869 131.03 -9.78 11.04
C GLU A 869 131.04 -9.92 9.51
N ASN A 870 131.16 -11.15 8.99
CA ASN A 870 131.34 -11.43 7.57
C ASN A 870 130.07 -11.96 6.90
N TYR A 871 129.24 -12.69 7.66
CA TYR A 871 128.06 -13.35 7.15
C TYR A 871 126.77 -12.86 7.80
N LYS A 872 125.73 -12.66 6.98
CA LYS A 872 124.34 -12.51 7.41
C LYS A 872 123.92 -13.75 8.22
N GLU A 873 122.91 -13.54 9.05
CA GLU A 873 122.20 -14.61 9.72
C GLU A 873 121.61 -15.61 8.72
N ALA A 874 121.78 -16.90 8.99
CA ALA A 874 121.23 -17.97 8.18
C ALA A 874 120.11 -18.65 8.95
N ILE A 875 118.95 -18.74 8.30
CA ILE A 875 117.76 -19.32 8.88
C ILE A 875 117.37 -20.50 8.01
N SER A 876 117.19 -21.65 8.64
CA SER A 876 116.61 -22.83 8.02
C SER A 876 115.33 -23.18 8.75
N SER A 877 114.30 -23.52 8.00
CA SER A 877 112.98 -23.79 8.54
C SER A 877 112.44 -25.05 7.88
N ILE A 878 112.05 -26.05 8.66
CA ILE A 878 111.34 -27.22 8.15
C ILE A 878 109.98 -27.36 8.83
N PRO A 879 108.91 -27.67 8.07
CA PRO A 879 107.64 -28.03 8.67
C PRO A 879 107.81 -29.36 9.41
N VAL A 880 107.28 -29.42 10.62
CA VAL A 880 107.07 -30.65 11.39
C VAL A 880 105.57 -30.78 11.60
N GLU A 881 104.99 -31.75 10.91
CA GLU A 881 103.64 -32.18 11.17
C GLU A 881 103.66 -33.13 12.37
N VAL A 882 102.97 -32.74 13.45
CA VAL A 882 102.57 -33.65 14.50
C VAL A 882 101.17 -34.11 14.18
N ASP A 883 101.05 -35.30 13.61
CA ASP A 883 99.79 -35.95 13.33
C ASP A 883 98.95 -36.09 14.61
N LYS A 884 97.63 -35.96 14.45
CA LYS A 884 96.70 -36.20 15.55
C LYS A 884 96.78 -37.66 15.98
N LYS A 885 96.80 -37.90 17.28
CA LYS A 885 96.71 -39.27 17.80
C LYS A 885 95.31 -39.81 17.49
N VAL A 886 95.22 -40.97 16.85
CA VAL A 886 93.91 -41.62 16.68
C VAL A 886 93.42 -42.07 18.05
N LEU A 887 92.21 -41.64 18.41
CA LEU A 887 91.49 -42.04 19.60
C LEU A 887 90.26 -42.82 19.14
N THR A 888 90.13 -44.07 19.53
CA THR A 888 88.95 -44.88 19.20
C THR A 888 88.02 -44.92 20.40
N ILE A 889 86.76 -44.55 20.18
CA ILE A 889 85.70 -44.62 21.18
C ILE A 889 84.62 -45.56 20.64
N THR A 890 84.46 -46.70 21.30
CA THR A 890 83.60 -47.80 20.85
C THR A 890 82.49 -48.01 21.86
N ALA A 891 81.23 -47.91 21.44
CA ALA A 891 80.14 -48.35 22.28
C ALA A 891 80.09 -49.88 22.30
N GLU A 892 79.77 -50.47 23.45
CA GLU A 892 79.95 -51.90 23.66
C GLU A 892 78.64 -52.68 23.43
N ASP A 893 78.69 -53.78 22.68
CA ASP A 893 77.50 -54.55 22.31
C ASP A 893 76.68 -55.02 23.53
N LYS A 894 75.34 -54.99 23.44
CA LYS A 894 74.47 -55.77 24.35
C LYS A 894 73.45 -56.61 23.64
N LEU A 895 73.83 -57.87 23.57
CA LEU A 895 73.15 -58.91 22.86
C LEU A 895 72.18 -59.62 23.79
N ASN A 896 71.17 -60.26 23.21
CA ASN A 896 70.26 -61.19 23.88
C ASN A 896 69.32 -60.58 24.95
N ILE A 897 69.01 -59.28 24.85
CA ILE A 897 68.05 -58.60 25.75
C ILE A 897 66.67 -59.24 25.58
N ILE A 898 66.01 -59.57 26.68
CA ILE A 898 64.72 -60.26 26.64
C ILE A 898 63.59 -59.26 26.40
N LYS A 899 62.76 -59.54 25.40
CA LYS A 899 61.56 -58.75 25.06
C LYS A 899 60.68 -58.47 26.29
N GLY A 900 60.41 -57.18 26.53
CA GLY A 900 59.57 -56.68 27.62
C GLY A 900 60.33 -56.30 28.91
N CYS A 901 61.66 -56.42 28.93
CA CYS A 901 62.50 -55.86 29.99
C CYS A 901 62.81 -54.36 29.77
N GLU A 902 63.30 -53.66 30.78
CA GLU A 902 63.79 -52.29 30.62
C GLU A 902 65.01 -52.26 29.67
N ILE A 903 65.18 -51.15 28.95
CA ILE A 903 66.39 -50.91 28.16
C ILE A 903 67.54 -50.68 29.16
N PRO A 904 68.64 -51.44 29.08
CA PRO A 904 69.76 -51.29 30.01
C PRO A 904 70.68 -50.11 29.62
N GLU A 905 71.72 -49.82 30.42
CA GLU A 905 72.43 -48.51 30.44
C GLU A 905 73.64 -48.43 29.50
N LEU A 906 73.57 -47.57 28.49
CA LEU A 906 74.60 -47.38 27.45
C LEU A 906 75.98 -46.98 28.00
N THR A 907 77.02 -47.77 27.73
CA THR A 907 78.43 -47.45 28.02
C THR A 907 79.37 -47.71 26.84
N TYR A 908 80.67 -47.49 27.05
CA TYR A 908 81.65 -47.44 25.98
C TYR A 908 83.07 -47.61 26.49
N LYS A 909 83.97 -48.01 25.58
CA LYS A 909 85.43 -48.12 25.80
C LYS A 909 86.18 -47.03 25.03
N VAL A 910 87.28 -46.54 25.61
CA VAL A 910 88.18 -45.55 24.98
C VAL A 910 89.60 -46.12 24.87
N GLU A 911 90.18 -46.09 23.68
CA GLU A 911 91.55 -46.51 23.42
C GLU A 911 92.34 -45.45 22.65
N GLY A 912 93.59 -45.19 23.06
CA GLY A 912 94.51 -44.27 22.37
C GLY A 912 94.90 -43.01 23.15
N LEU A 913 94.31 -42.75 24.33
CA LEU A 913 94.71 -41.64 25.22
C LEU A 913 96.19 -41.77 25.61
N VAL A 914 96.90 -40.64 25.54
CA VAL A 914 98.30 -40.48 25.94
C VAL A 914 98.41 -39.34 26.96
N ASN A 915 99.60 -39.13 27.53
CA ASN A 915 99.95 -37.96 28.38
C ASN A 915 99.06 -37.68 29.61
N GLY A 916 98.16 -38.59 29.98
CA GLY A 916 97.21 -38.41 31.10
C GLY A 916 95.89 -37.74 30.71
N ASP A 917 95.63 -37.57 29.41
CA ASP A 917 94.43 -36.94 28.87
C ASP A 917 93.15 -37.72 29.20
N ARG A 918 92.01 -37.03 29.22
CA ARG A 918 90.71 -37.57 29.59
C ARG A 918 89.59 -36.95 28.76
N LEU A 919 88.47 -37.67 28.65
CA LEU A 919 87.22 -37.06 28.21
C LEU A 919 86.75 -36.05 29.27
N ILE A 920 86.19 -34.93 28.81
CA ILE A 920 85.51 -33.91 29.63
C ILE A 920 84.02 -33.81 29.31
N LEU A 921 83.62 -34.37 28.17
CA LEU A 921 82.24 -34.62 27.81
C LEU A 921 82.18 -36.08 27.39
N GLU A 922 81.44 -36.86 28.16
CA GLU A 922 81.10 -38.25 27.86
C GLU A 922 80.42 -38.33 26.48
N PRO A 923 80.66 -39.38 25.67
CA PRO A 923 79.95 -39.59 24.43
C PRO A 923 78.45 -39.78 24.68
N THR A 924 77.65 -39.26 23.76
CA THR A 924 76.20 -39.54 23.71
C THR A 924 75.98 -40.80 22.88
N MET A 925 75.20 -41.74 23.42
CA MET A 925 74.77 -42.97 22.73
C MET A 925 73.25 -42.94 22.54
N THR A 926 72.75 -43.29 21.35
CA THR A 926 71.35 -43.02 20.96
C THR A 926 70.74 -44.08 20.04
N THR A 927 69.42 -44.29 20.21
CA THR A 927 68.51 -45.16 19.42
C THR A 927 67.34 -44.34 18.85
N SER A 928 66.40 -44.75 17.98
CA SER A 928 65.78 -46.02 17.56
C SER A 928 64.82 -46.76 18.56
N VAL A 929 65.18 -47.91 19.18
CA VAL A 929 64.44 -48.61 20.26
C VAL A 929 64.02 -47.71 21.41
N LYS A 930 62.71 -47.48 21.54
CA LYS A 930 62.10 -46.76 22.68
C LYS A 930 61.72 -47.67 23.84
N ASP A 931 61.45 -48.93 23.55
CA ASP A 931 61.17 -49.99 24.51
C ASP A 931 61.54 -51.36 23.91
N THR A 932 61.70 -52.40 24.72
CA THR A 932 62.15 -53.72 24.23
C THR A 932 61.02 -54.61 23.71
N ASN A 933 59.85 -54.07 23.35
CA ASN A 933 58.72 -54.91 22.91
C ASN A 933 58.88 -55.46 21.48
N GLU A 934 59.87 -55.03 20.72
CA GLU A 934 60.18 -55.58 19.38
C GLU A 934 61.52 -56.33 19.37
N ILE A 935 61.55 -57.43 18.60
CA ILE A 935 62.69 -58.33 18.46
C ILE A 935 63.49 -57.91 17.23
N GLY A 936 64.81 -57.79 17.35
CA GLY A 936 65.67 -57.30 16.28
C GLY A 936 67.09 -56.96 16.73
N GLU A 937 67.91 -56.50 15.79
CA GLU A 937 69.34 -56.23 16.02
C GLU A 937 69.68 -54.74 15.94
N TYR A 938 69.86 -54.08 17.08
CA TYR A 938 69.83 -52.63 17.23
C TYR A 938 71.25 -51.96 17.42
N GLU A 939 72.00 -51.64 16.34
CA GLU A 939 73.35 -50.96 16.25
C GLU A 939 73.64 -49.61 17.00
N ILE A 940 74.47 -49.59 18.05
CA ILE A 940 74.74 -48.39 18.91
C ILE A 940 75.25 -47.17 18.13
N ILE A 941 74.48 -46.10 18.00
CA ILE A 941 75.06 -44.85 17.49
C ILE A 941 75.73 -44.11 18.65
N ILE A 942 77.06 -44.11 18.67
CA ILE A 942 77.90 -43.36 19.62
C ILE A 942 78.54 -42.14 18.94
N SER A 943 78.45 -40.97 19.58
CA SER A 943 79.01 -39.73 19.04
C SER A 943 79.19 -38.65 20.11
N GLY A 944 79.77 -37.51 19.76
CA GLY A 944 79.64 -36.26 20.55
C GLY A 944 80.46 -36.13 21.84
N SER A 945 81.43 -37.02 22.10
CA SER A 945 82.40 -36.81 23.19
C SER A 945 83.33 -35.63 22.91
N ASN A 946 83.97 -35.11 23.97
CA ASN A 946 85.01 -34.09 23.86
C ASN A 946 86.10 -34.28 24.94
N LEU A 947 87.31 -33.80 24.67
CA LEU A 947 88.49 -33.88 25.55
C LEU A 947 88.97 -32.50 25.99
N THR A 948 89.79 -32.46 27.04
CA THR A 948 90.56 -31.26 27.44
C THR A 948 91.43 -30.68 26.32
N ASN A 949 91.82 -31.52 25.37
CA ASN A 949 92.73 -31.23 24.28
C ASN A 949 92.34 -31.98 22.98
N SER A 950 91.04 -31.99 22.65
CA SER A 950 90.50 -32.71 21.49
C SER A 950 91.06 -32.26 20.14
N GLU A 951 91.66 -31.07 20.06
CA GLU A 951 92.43 -30.64 18.90
C GLU A 951 93.59 -31.59 18.58
N ASN A 952 94.11 -32.32 19.58
CA ASN A 952 95.23 -33.25 19.43
C ASN A 952 94.88 -34.64 18.93
N TYR A 953 93.59 -34.99 18.94
CA TYR A 953 93.11 -36.33 18.65
C TYR A 953 92.24 -36.36 17.41
N ASN A 954 92.34 -37.45 16.65
CA ASN A 954 91.35 -37.80 15.64
C ASN A 954 90.41 -38.84 16.25
N ILE A 955 89.23 -38.40 16.70
CA ILE A 955 88.28 -39.27 17.40
C ILE A 955 87.52 -40.09 16.35
N VAL A 956 87.70 -41.41 16.41
CA VAL A 956 86.98 -42.39 15.59
C VAL A 956 85.94 -43.06 16.47
N TYR A 957 84.66 -42.77 16.20
CA TYR A 957 83.55 -43.46 16.84
C TYR A 957 83.29 -44.79 16.13
N VAL A 958 83.09 -45.84 16.91
CA VAL A 958 82.71 -47.17 16.42
C VAL A 958 81.40 -47.57 17.08
N SER A 959 80.35 -47.66 16.28
CA SER A 959 79.07 -48.23 16.69
C SER A 959 79.23 -49.69 17.10
N GLY A 960 78.54 -50.11 18.16
CA GLY A 960 78.40 -51.53 18.51
C GLY A 960 77.04 -52.09 18.08
N LYS A 961 76.48 -53.03 18.85
CA LYS A 961 75.22 -53.70 18.55
C LYS A 961 74.36 -54.10 19.77
N MET A 962 73.09 -53.74 19.77
CA MET A 962 72.06 -54.39 20.59
C MET A 962 71.52 -55.64 19.89
N THR A 963 71.04 -56.64 20.62
CA THR A 963 70.02 -57.55 20.06
C THR A 963 68.94 -57.83 21.10
N ILE A 964 67.68 -57.78 20.66
CA ILE A 964 66.50 -58.09 21.49
C ILE A 964 65.90 -59.39 20.98
N ILE A 965 65.68 -60.35 21.89
CA ILE A 965 65.25 -61.72 21.61
C ILE A 965 64.13 -62.16 22.56
N ASN A 966 63.52 -63.32 22.31
CA ASN A 966 62.64 -63.97 23.28
C ASN A 966 63.44 -64.79 24.30
N LYS A 967 62.95 -64.84 25.55
CA LYS A 967 63.54 -65.61 26.66
C LYS A 967 63.72 -67.09 26.31
N LYS A 968 64.96 -67.58 26.37
CA LYS A 968 65.33 -69.01 26.24
C LYS A 968 66.16 -69.43 27.45
N TYR A 969 65.95 -70.65 27.95
CA TYR A 969 66.66 -71.21 29.10
C TYR A 969 67.96 -71.90 28.67
N GLU A 970 69.02 -71.78 29.48
CA GLU A 970 70.36 -72.31 29.24
C GLU A 970 70.57 -73.76 29.75
N ALA A 971 71.63 -74.41 29.24
CA ALA A 971 72.29 -75.55 29.85
C ALA A 971 73.81 -75.52 29.53
N MET A 972 74.65 -75.97 30.48
CA MET A 972 76.13 -75.86 30.45
C MET A 972 76.84 -76.94 29.60
N THR A 973 78.12 -76.72 29.22
CA THR A 973 79.30 -77.55 29.63
C THR A 973 80.68 -77.07 29.10
N GLU A 974 81.65 -76.96 30.02
CA GLU A 974 83.10 -77.31 30.02
C GLU A 974 84.09 -77.17 28.82
N ASN A 975 85.21 -76.47 29.11
CA ASN A 975 86.65 -76.74 28.82
C ASN A 975 87.21 -77.08 27.41
N THR A 976 88.28 -76.38 26.96
CA THR A 976 89.71 -76.86 26.90
C THR A 976 90.67 -75.98 26.04
N ILE A 977 91.52 -75.16 26.71
CA ILE A 977 92.96 -74.77 26.44
C ILE A 977 93.41 -74.07 25.11
N VAL A 978 94.34 -73.10 25.28
CA VAL A 978 95.27 -72.42 24.32
C VAL A 978 94.68 -71.25 23.49
N SER A 979 95.16 -70.00 23.55
CA SER A 979 96.09 -69.30 24.48
C SER A 979 95.99 -67.77 24.31
N SER A 980 95.65 -67.01 25.37
CA SER A 980 95.84 -65.56 25.42
C SER A 980 95.63 -64.98 26.83
N ASN A 981 96.68 -64.38 27.39
CA ASN A 981 96.69 -63.47 28.53
C ASN A 981 97.46 -62.22 28.05
N ASP A 982 97.09 -60.96 28.34
CA ASP A 982 96.16 -60.46 29.36
C ASP A 982 95.38 -59.20 28.92
N SER A 983 94.32 -58.92 29.69
CA SER A 983 93.72 -57.60 30.03
C SER A 983 92.72 -56.90 29.08
N ASN A 984 91.56 -56.59 29.69
CA ASN A 984 90.47 -55.66 29.32
C ASN A 984 89.53 -56.08 28.15
N SER A 985 88.31 -56.61 28.35
CA SER A 985 87.36 -56.48 29.49
C SER A 985 87.02 -54.99 29.79
N THR A 986 85.76 -54.54 29.84
CA THR A 986 84.43 -55.18 29.87
C THR A 986 83.37 -54.15 29.51
N ASP A 987 82.33 -54.58 28.76
CA ASP A 987 80.90 -54.19 28.84
C ASP A 987 80.53 -52.73 29.23
N ASN A 988 79.68 -52.01 28.47
CA ASN A 988 78.26 -52.29 28.18
C ASN A 988 77.62 -51.50 27.01
N GLU A 989 76.53 -52.05 26.50
CA GLU A 989 75.26 -51.43 26.05
C GLU A 989 75.17 -50.58 24.75
N THR A 990 74.70 -51.27 23.70
CA THR A 990 73.46 -51.06 22.90
C THR A 990 73.18 -49.80 22.05
N ILE A 991 72.46 -50.00 20.91
CA ILE A 991 71.28 -49.23 20.39
C ILE A 991 71.28 -48.55 18.93
N GLN A 992 70.55 -49.10 17.92
CA GLN A 992 70.40 -48.84 16.40
C GLN A 992 70.43 -47.37 15.84
N LYS A 993 70.65 -47.05 14.54
CA LYS A 993 70.49 -47.80 13.25
C LYS A 993 71.21 -47.20 12.01
N ASP A 994 71.83 -48.08 11.23
CA ASP A 994 72.34 -47.83 9.88
C ASP A 994 71.26 -47.78 8.78
N SER A 995 71.60 -47.09 7.69
CA SER A 995 71.11 -47.28 6.31
C SER A 995 69.70 -46.80 5.90
N LYS A 996 69.73 -45.80 4.99
CA LYS A 996 69.17 -45.79 3.63
C LYS A 996 67.67 -46.01 3.30
N GLU A 997 67.29 -45.18 2.31
CA GLU A 997 66.48 -45.44 1.11
C GLU A 997 64.92 -45.37 1.14
N GLU A 998 64.45 -44.64 0.13
CA GLU A 998 63.23 -44.76 -0.69
C GLU A 998 61.81 -45.03 -0.08
N GLN A 999 60.96 -44.02 -0.30
CA GLN A 999 59.69 -44.11 -1.07
C GLN A 999 58.45 -44.76 -0.38
N ILE A 1000 57.29 -44.46 -0.99
CA ILE A 1000 55.96 -45.09 -0.84
C ILE A 1000 55.03 -44.53 0.27
N ASP A 1001 54.09 -43.70 -0.19
CA ASP A 1001 52.62 -43.87 -0.20
C ASP A 1001 51.80 -44.58 0.92
N GLU A 1002 50.53 -44.16 0.98
CA GLU A 1002 49.33 -44.80 1.55
C GLU A 1002 49.09 -44.96 3.09
N ASN A 1003 48.00 -44.32 3.56
CA ASN A 1003 46.87 -44.88 4.34
C ASN A 1003 47.17 -45.77 5.59
N LYS A 1004 46.67 -45.50 6.82
CA LYS A 1004 45.24 -45.40 7.23
C LYS A 1004 45.13 -45.34 8.78
N ASN A 1005 44.06 -44.69 9.32
CA ASN A 1005 43.32 -45.03 10.58
C ASN A 1005 44.11 -45.14 11.93
N GLU A 1006 43.59 -45.22 13.18
CA GLU A 1006 42.34 -44.91 13.92
C GLU A 1006 42.61 -45.05 15.46
N ASN A 1007 41.84 -44.55 16.45
CA ASN A 1007 40.76 -43.55 16.55
C ASN A 1007 40.57 -43.08 18.03
N GLY A 1008 40.49 -41.78 18.29
CA GLY A 1008 39.66 -41.24 19.39
C GLY A 1008 40.24 -41.09 20.82
N ASN A 1009 39.49 -40.54 21.78
CA ASN A 1009 38.15 -39.92 21.65
C ASN A 1009 37.73 -39.08 22.87
N ASN A 1010 36.99 -37.98 22.63
CA ASN A 1010 35.99 -37.28 23.49
C ASN A 1010 35.90 -35.79 23.06
N LYS A 1011 34.75 -35.12 22.89
CA LYS A 1011 33.33 -35.48 23.07
C LYS A 1011 32.41 -34.48 22.33
N ILE A 1012 31.09 -34.76 22.25
CA ILE A 1012 29.98 -33.93 21.69
C ILE A 1012 29.81 -34.08 20.14
N LEU A 1013 28.97 -34.97 19.61
CA LEU A 1013 27.49 -34.95 19.44
C LEU A 1013 26.94 -33.86 18.47
N LEU A 1014 26.08 -34.13 17.46
CA LEU A 1014 25.40 -35.40 17.06
C LEU A 1014 24.73 -35.35 15.63
N LYS A 1015 25.15 -36.25 14.71
CA LYS A 1015 24.33 -36.98 13.65
C LYS A 1015 23.55 -36.20 12.56
N MET A 1016 23.14 -36.74 11.40
CA MET A 1016 23.31 -38.00 10.60
C MET A 1016 22.95 -37.65 9.13
N LEU A 1017 23.42 -38.22 8.00
CA LEU A 1017 23.88 -39.55 7.52
C LEU A 1017 22.79 -40.50 6.96
N LEU A 1018 23.06 -41.07 5.76
CA LEU A 1018 22.41 -42.21 5.05
C LEU A 1018 21.05 -41.98 4.35
N ALA A 1019 20.57 -42.76 3.35
CA ALA A 1019 21.20 -43.53 2.25
C ALA A 1019 20.12 -44.23 1.35
N PHE A 1020 20.41 -44.43 0.05
CA PHE A 1020 19.92 -45.47 -0.89
C PHE A 1020 18.42 -45.63 -1.34
N SER A 1021 18.30 -45.99 -2.63
CA SER A 1021 17.31 -46.85 -3.34
C SER A 1021 15.79 -46.54 -3.41
N PHE A 1022 15.37 -45.98 -4.57
CA PHE A 1022 14.53 -46.59 -5.64
C PHE A 1022 13.31 -47.53 -5.36
N VAL A 1023 12.22 -47.23 -6.11
CA VAL A 1023 11.13 -48.09 -6.66
C VAL A 1023 9.80 -48.30 -5.86
N SER A 1024 8.68 -47.99 -6.56
CA SER A 1024 7.30 -48.55 -6.44
C SER A 1024 6.41 -48.21 -5.22
N ILE A 1025 5.06 -48.09 -5.29
CA ILE A 1025 4.09 -47.72 -6.35
C ILE A 1025 2.67 -47.62 -5.69
N SER A 1026 1.73 -46.85 -6.28
CA SER A 1026 0.25 -46.97 -6.10
C SER A 1026 -0.44 -46.57 -4.76
N ILE A 1027 -1.74 -46.17 -4.71
CA ILE A 1027 -2.75 -45.71 -5.72
C ILE A 1027 -3.94 -45.03 -4.98
N PHE A 1028 -4.51 -43.95 -5.56
CA PHE A 1028 -5.92 -43.47 -5.65
C PHE A 1028 -5.96 -41.93 -5.67
N LEU A 1029 -5.99 -41.26 -6.85
CA LEU A 1029 -7.15 -40.90 -7.70
C LEU A 1029 -8.13 -39.89 -7.06
N ALA A 1030 -8.69 -38.89 -7.76
CA ALA A 1030 -8.75 -38.57 -9.20
C ALA A 1030 -8.57 -37.02 -9.41
N VAL A 1031 -8.09 -36.43 -10.52
CA VAL A 1031 -8.18 -36.66 -11.99
C VAL A 1031 -9.43 -36.03 -12.66
N PHE A 1032 -9.18 -35.36 -13.80
CA PHE A 1032 -10.08 -34.64 -14.74
C PHE A 1032 -10.51 -33.19 -14.34
N TYR A 1033 -10.15 -32.09 -15.04
CA TYR A 1033 -10.21 -31.70 -16.47
C TYR A 1033 -11.56 -31.05 -16.86
N LEU A 1034 -11.62 -29.70 -16.89
CA LEU A 1034 -12.18 -28.93 -18.02
C LEU A 1034 -12.12 -27.39 -17.84
N ARG A 1035 -11.86 -26.71 -18.97
CA ARG A 1035 -12.39 -25.36 -19.25
C ARG A 1035 -13.93 -25.38 -19.11
N ASN A 1036 -14.53 -24.43 -18.39
CA ASN A 1036 -15.44 -23.50 -19.05
C ASN A 1036 -15.89 -22.29 -18.21
N ARG A 1037 -16.21 -21.24 -18.97
CA ARG A 1037 -16.74 -19.91 -18.59
C ARG A 1037 -17.98 -19.92 -17.69
N ASN A 1038 -18.03 -18.88 -16.83
CA ASN A 1038 -19.16 -17.98 -16.53
C ASN A 1038 -20.52 -18.50 -16.01
N LYS A 1039 -21.08 -17.64 -15.13
CA LYS A 1039 -22.52 -17.34 -14.94
C LYS A 1039 -23.34 -18.40 -14.16
N LEU A 1040 -24.34 -18.05 -13.33
CA LEU A 1040 -25.05 -16.79 -13.05
C LEU A 1040 -25.40 -16.62 -11.55
N LYS A 1041 -25.67 -15.37 -11.13
CA LYS A 1041 -26.69 -14.90 -10.16
C LYS A 1041 -26.97 -15.74 -8.89
N ASN A 1042 -26.73 -15.13 -7.73
CA ASN A 1042 -27.70 -14.18 -7.16
C ASN A 1042 -26.98 -12.87 -6.84
#